data_AF-A0A8H3D1H3-F1
#
_entry.id   AF-A0A8H3D1H3-F1
#
_cell.length_a   1.000
_cell.length_b   1.000
_cell.length_c   1.000
_cell.angle_alpha   90.00
_cell.angle_beta   90.00
_cell.angle_gamma   90.00
#
_symmetry.space_group_name_H-M   'P 1'
#
loop_
_entity.id
_entity.type
_entity.pdbx_description
1 polymer ?
#
loop_
_entity_poly.entity_id
_entity_poly.type
_entity_poly.pdbx_seq_one_letter_code
_entity_poly.pdbx_strand_id
1 'polypeptide(L)'
;MDGITAPGGSNSRSFDDPWDDTSRIVIGIDIGTTQSGVAFAFLQKGIKPFAHRVTQWPGQEFQNLQGKIPTIVWYDSTNKAVSFGAEGLTPEAEIAAEDEGWKPAKYFKLHLHPPHLTSQHKLDLEPLPFGVPLSQVYSDFLGYLLEHTQTYFEGHVEKGNQMWQKFKPTMELVLAHPNGWGIREQAFLRVAAAKAGFTTASDAAIRVHFVNEAEASVHFCTLYSNIGRQLTPGMTFAVCDAGGSTVDTTVYIVKGTNPIRLEETRVQAGAIFIDQSAGKYLRTILHKAGLSPKEIDDYATHGVKDFELHSKRRFKDVVSDQSIKIAWITYNNTAIRTRRGQMTLQGSEVKTFFDTWVDQIVESVSSQLEGEPVSHVLLVGGFGESPFLRHRLKQRFEPGCDVTTTSEQASKAVADGTIIWYASNIVLKRALQYSYGIEVLVPYNPRAQDHKRRVIVKWPTGTYVKGGWSQIVPGGVPVDCDSITRKEYYREYSTSTPPLEKFTEDIWYYTLKGFLDLLINMVSGDSLEVSSQARVCTTHFRTSRWFTINERAFRLIDSPGFNSTSPSDLEIMKKLVYYLARPRDRNIRLAGVLYLHSESNIGIGRLKKIMNALRNLFGEPWLPSITIAITGNAVTNDPVAVSQLKGSTSPFYSLHSGGAKIVTLSLEIQQIQEILLGFGSNNPKPHFYRRIRVTLPDRVEGVDRAAEEAMRPHRVESTGDAGSSRRVTLQESEASRQQLQAALGENETELKSLRSQLEQTELEYASLHSELQLNDNTEQSKIVQLLGELNRAIDAFGRSVAAYMVDNYKTDRFGEGDTTTLDASNLTGLQDQFGHQAGKSSLVTSSQGSGLPIEDFIDFALRSTIFQKLYKKVFMPFHPTPVGGVESGFMVSLYEKVRRQVAPNIAARWRASTFTALSDGHKLDKPTIEGLVENLVSGDIQQIFNNLFGENNVVTLIESQRNQLQDVITLAWEFNYLLKGEVVALGDFQPVYHECGVPFDPKTMVGFEPNQQRKPNDVAICTVELGMVLYYSKGAENNASPSVVCQATVVTPAIYG
;
A
#
# COMPACT_ATOMS: atom_id res chain seq x y z
N MET A 1 10.52 7.49 -36.10
CA MET A 1 10.37 7.30 -34.65
C MET A 1 10.61 5.84 -34.36
N ASP A 2 11.79 5.54 -33.82
CA ASP A 2 12.07 4.23 -33.25
C ASP A 2 11.05 4.00 -32.12
N GLY A 3 10.44 2.82 -32.10
CA GLY A 3 9.35 2.54 -31.17
C GLY A 3 9.85 2.49 -29.73
N ILE A 4 9.00 2.89 -28.80
CA ILE A 4 9.25 2.73 -27.37
C ILE A 4 9.18 1.22 -27.08
N THR A 5 10.32 0.61 -26.77
CA THR A 5 10.43 -0.78 -26.32
C THR A 5 9.84 -0.95 -24.92
N ALA A 6 9.36 -2.14 -24.55
CA ALA A 6 8.91 -2.39 -23.19
C ALA A 6 10.04 -2.10 -22.17
N PRO A 7 9.69 -1.57 -20.99
CA PRO A 7 10.67 -1.37 -19.91
C PRO A 7 11.35 -2.71 -19.58
N GLY A 8 12.67 -2.71 -19.56
CA GLY A 8 13.48 -3.89 -19.25
C GLY A 8 13.93 -4.76 -20.43
N GLY A 9 13.48 -4.52 -21.67
CA GLY A 9 13.91 -5.26 -22.87
C GLY A 9 12.91 -6.32 -23.36
N SER A 10 13.14 -6.93 -24.53
CA SER A 10 12.09 -7.63 -25.32
C SER A 10 11.75 -9.08 -24.93
N ASN A 11 12.37 -9.65 -23.89
CA ASN A 11 12.17 -11.05 -23.49
C ASN A 11 11.60 -11.14 -22.07
N SER A 12 10.66 -12.05 -21.83
CA SER A 12 10.20 -12.44 -20.48
C SER A 12 11.39 -13.00 -19.70
N ARG A 13 11.67 -12.47 -18.50
CA ARG A 13 12.80 -12.92 -17.64
C ARG A 13 12.35 -13.13 -16.20
N SER A 14 12.89 -14.12 -15.50
CA SER A 14 12.74 -14.15 -14.05
C SER A 14 13.61 -13.05 -13.44
N PHE A 15 13.17 -12.44 -12.32
CA PHE A 15 14.08 -11.60 -11.52
C PHE A 15 15.29 -12.39 -11.00
N ASP A 16 15.15 -13.72 -10.93
CA ASP A 16 16.22 -14.59 -10.48
C ASP A 16 17.28 -14.90 -11.56
N ASP A 17 17.01 -14.57 -12.83
CA ASP A 17 17.94 -14.82 -13.93
C ASP A 17 19.00 -13.70 -14.03
N PRO A 18 20.23 -14.00 -14.49
CA PRO A 18 21.23 -12.97 -14.77
C PRO A 18 20.72 -11.94 -15.79
N TRP A 19 20.99 -10.65 -15.53
CA TRP A 19 20.61 -9.57 -16.44
C TRP A 19 21.36 -9.71 -17.78
N ASP A 20 20.66 -9.84 -18.90
CA ASP A 20 21.30 -10.09 -20.21
C ASP A 20 21.40 -8.83 -21.11
N ASP A 21 20.78 -7.72 -20.69
CA ASP A 21 20.80 -6.42 -21.40
C ASP A 21 21.99 -5.55 -20.97
N THR A 22 22.17 -4.42 -21.66
CA THR A 22 23.06 -3.32 -21.30
C THR A 22 22.88 -2.87 -19.85
N SER A 23 24.01 -2.68 -19.17
CA SER A 23 24.01 -2.26 -17.77
C SER A 23 23.39 -0.88 -17.62
N ARG A 24 22.54 -0.69 -16.60
CA ARG A 24 21.87 0.58 -16.31
C ARG A 24 21.44 0.69 -14.86
N ILE A 25 21.17 1.91 -14.41
CA ILE A 25 20.57 2.17 -13.09
C ILE A 25 19.08 2.42 -13.29
N VAL A 26 18.27 1.75 -12.48
CA VAL A 26 16.81 1.93 -12.43
C VAL A 26 16.44 2.40 -11.04
N ILE A 27 15.63 3.45 -10.95
CA ILE A 27 15.08 3.97 -9.70
C ILE A 27 13.58 3.75 -9.70
N GLY A 28 13.07 3.21 -8.61
CA GLY A 28 11.68 2.92 -8.35
C GLY A 28 11.15 3.78 -7.23
N ILE A 29 10.13 4.59 -7.48
CA ILE A 29 9.56 5.51 -6.49
C ILE A 29 8.06 5.24 -6.31
N ASP A 30 7.67 5.08 -5.06
CA ASP A 30 6.28 5.15 -4.61
C ASP A 30 6.08 6.48 -3.86
N ILE A 31 5.39 7.45 -4.49
CA ILE A 31 4.98 8.68 -3.80
C ILE A 31 3.61 8.40 -3.20
N GLY A 32 3.53 8.02 -1.92
CA GLY A 32 2.26 7.82 -1.24
C GLY A 32 1.60 9.13 -0.82
N THR A 33 0.43 9.04 -0.17
CA THR A 33 -0.27 10.24 0.32
C THR A 33 0.32 10.77 1.63
N THR A 34 0.79 9.86 2.49
CA THR A 34 1.32 10.15 3.82
C THR A 34 2.81 9.83 3.92
N GLN A 35 3.25 8.80 3.22
CA GLN A 35 4.60 8.26 3.26
C GLN A 35 4.99 7.80 1.86
N SER A 36 6.24 8.01 1.47
CA SER A 36 6.81 7.61 0.19
C SER A 36 7.96 6.63 0.39
N GLY A 37 8.32 5.87 -0.65
CA GLY A 37 9.44 4.93 -0.62
C GLY A 37 10.23 4.97 -1.92
N VAL A 38 11.54 4.69 -1.83
CA VAL A 38 12.42 4.61 -2.98
C VAL A 38 13.25 3.32 -2.93
N ALA A 39 13.36 2.66 -4.07
CA ALA A 39 14.26 1.55 -4.32
C ALA A 39 15.07 1.83 -5.59
N PHE A 40 16.23 1.20 -5.72
CA PHE A 40 17.03 1.24 -6.94
C PHE A 40 17.63 -0.13 -7.23
N ALA A 41 17.97 -0.37 -8.49
CA ALA A 41 18.82 -1.50 -8.87
C ALA A 41 19.89 -1.02 -9.84
N PHE A 42 21.11 -1.52 -9.63
CA PHE A 42 22.14 -1.44 -10.66
C PHE A 42 22.14 -2.76 -11.45
N LEU A 43 21.40 -2.76 -12.56
CA LEU A 43 21.26 -3.92 -13.43
C LEU A 43 22.54 -4.08 -14.24
N GLN A 44 23.31 -5.12 -13.98
CA GLN A 44 24.62 -5.35 -14.58
C GLN A 44 24.59 -6.58 -15.47
N LYS A 45 25.06 -6.44 -16.72
CA LYS A 45 25.09 -7.56 -17.65
C LYS A 45 25.84 -8.77 -17.09
N GLY A 46 25.19 -9.92 -17.08
CA GLY A 46 25.69 -11.20 -16.55
C GLY A 46 25.52 -11.37 -15.04
N ILE A 47 24.96 -10.40 -14.32
CA ILE A 47 24.78 -10.43 -12.87
C ILE A 47 23.29 -10.48 -12.53
N LYS A 48 22.93 -11.29 -11.54
CA LYS A 48 21.57 -11.38 -11.01
C LYS A 48 21.10 -10.01 -10.50
N PRO A 49 19.93 -9.51 -10.94
CA PRO A 49 19.34 -8.28 -10.40
C PRO A 49 19.17 -8.32 -8.88
N PHE A 50 19.40 -7.18 -8.23
CA PHE A 50 19.11 -7.01 -6.81
C PHE A 50 18.50 -5.62 -6.58
N ALA A 51 17.34 -5.59 -5.93
CA ALA A 51 16.66 -4.36 -5.55
C ALA A 51 17.20 -3.87 -4.19
N HIS A 52 17.77 -2.67 -4.18
CA HIS A 52 18.22 -1.99 -2.98
C HIS A 52 17.20 -0.93 -2.56
N ARG A 53 16.65 -1.07 -1.36
CA ARG A 53 15.79 -0.05 -0.79
C ARG A 53 16.61 1.08 -0.19
N VAL A 54 16.17 2.32 -0.38
CA VAL A 54 16.73 3.49 0.31
C VAL A 54 16.13 3.52 1.72
N THR A 55 16.95 3.16 2.70
CA THR A 55 16.50 2.99 4.10
C THR A 55 16.89 4.15 5.00
N GLN A 56 17.87 4.97 4.59
CA GLN A 56 18.39 6.11 5.33
C GLN A 56 18.05 7.40 4.59
N TRP A 57 17.31 8.26 5.27
CA TRP A 57 16.90 9.59 4.84
C TRP A 57 17.34 10.63 5.89
N PRO A 58 17.65 11.87 5.48
CA PRO A 58 17.91 12.93 6.43
C PRO A 58 16.73 13.14 7.40
N GLY A 59 17.02 13.49 8.66
CA GLY A 59 16.02 13.74 9.71
C GLY A 59 15.29 12.48 10.23
N GLN A 60 15.55 11.31 9.64
CA GLN A 60 14.88 10.05 9.99
C GLN A 60 15.40 9.44 11.30
N GLU A 61 16.53 9.90 11.82
CA GLU A 61 17.11 9.44 13.11
C GLU A 61 16.13 9.60 14.28
N PHE A 62 15.20 10.57 14.18
CA PHE A 62 14.19 10.86 15.19
C PHE A 62 12.84 10.17 14.93
N GLN A 63 12.67 9.48 13.80
CA GLN A 63 11.38 8.94 13.36
C GLN A 63 11.49 7.47 13.01
N ASN A 64 10.74 6.63 13.74
CA ASN A 64 10.63 5.17 13.57
C ASN A 64 10.02 4.73 12.21
N LEU A 65 10.39 5.34 11.08
CA LEU A 65 9.83 5.17 9.74
C LEU A 65 10.83 4.47 8.82
N GLN A 66 11.22 3.23 9.11
CA GLN A 66 12.23 2.55 8.28
C GLN A 66 11.81 2.39 6.82
N GLY A 67 12.67 2.81 5.88
CA GLY A 67 12.44 2.62 4.45
C GLY A 67 11.25 3.40 3.86
N LYS A 68 10.69 4.34 4.64
CA LYS A 68 9.66 5.27 4.19
C LYS A 68 9.99 6.68 4.67
N ILE A 69 9.71 7.66 3.82
CA ILE A 69 9.89 9.07 4.09
C ILE A 69 8.51 9.76 4.13
N PRO A 70 8.21 10.60 5.15
CA PRO A 70 6.99 11.39 5.16
C PRO A 70 6.77 12.17 3.85
N THR A 71 5.55 12.18 3.32
CA THR A 71 5.20 12.93 2.11
C THR A 71 4.83 14.36 2.45
N ILE A 72 5.83 15.15 2.85
CA ILE A 72 5.66 16.54 3.30
C ILE A 72 6.77 17.44 2.70
N VAL A 73 6.38 18.67 2.35
CA VAL A 73 7.30 19.75 1.99
C VAL A 73 6.88 21.02 2.72
N TRP A 74 7.80 21.67 3.41
CA TRP A 74 7.59 23.00 3.98
C TRP A 74 7.97 24.07 2.99
N TYR A 75 7.14 25.11 2.89
CA TYR A 75 7.37 26.28 2.07
C TYR A 75 7.44 27.54 2.92
N ASP A 76 8.34 28.44 2.58
CA ASP A 76 8.31 29.81 3.09
C ASP A 76 7.30 30.67 2.30
N SER A 77 7.12 31.92 2.75
CA SER A 77 6.21 32.88 2.10
C SER A 77 6.61 33.28 0.67
N THR A 78 7.82 32.92 0.22
CA THR A 78 8.33 33.18 -1.12
C THR A 78 8.12 31.98 -2.07
N ASN A 79 7.40 30.96 -1.63
CA ASN A 79 7.18 29.69 -2.35
C ASN A 79 8.48 28.87 -2.53
N LYS A 80 9.49 29.08 -1.68
CA LYS A 80 10.70 28.25 -1.68
C LYS A 80 10.51 27.06 -0.74
N ALA A 81 10.84 25.86 -1.20
CA ALA A 81 10.87 24.68 -0.34
C ALA A 81 12.07 24.77 0.62
N VAL A 82 11.81 24.56 1.92
CA VAL A 82 12.78 24.81 3.00
C VAL A 82 13.04 23.58 3.88
N SER A 83 12.12 22.63 3.93
CA SER A 83 12.31 21.36 4.65
C SER A 83 11.43 20.27 4.06
N PHE A 84 11.89 19.02 4.10
CA PHE A 84 11.27 17.88 3.41
C PHE A 84 11.18 16.68 4.34
N GLY A 85 10.24 15.77 4.04
CA GLY A 85 10.32 14.42 4.58
C GLY A 85 10.39 14.35 6.11
N ALA A 86 11.33 13.56 6.62
CA ALA A 86 11.51 13.38 8.06
C ALA A 86 12.14 14.62 8.73
N GLU A 87 12.96 15.39 8.01
CA GLU A 87 13.49 16.68 8.49
C GLU A 87 12.37 17.67 8.79
N GLY A 88 11.32 17.68 7.95
CA GLY A 88 10.15 18.53 8.14
C GLY A 88 9.30 18.18 9.37
N LEU A 89 9.66 17.14 10.11
CA LEU A 89 8.96 16.72 11.30
C LEU A 89 9.85 16.71 12.55
N THR A 90 11.08 17.24 12.46
CA THR A 90 11.94 17.40 13.64
C THR A 90 11.49 18.62 14.47
N PRO A 91 11.77 18.64 15.78
CA PRO A 91 11.46 19.80 16.62
C PRO A 91 12.07 21.10 16.10
N GLU A 92 13.27 21.04 15.53
CA GLU A 92 13.97 22.21 14.98
C GLU A 92 13.23 22.78 13.77
N ALA A 93 12.69 21.92 12.89
CA ALA A 93 11.90 22.35 11.75
C ALA A 93 10.54 22.95 12.18
N GLU A 94 9.94 22.45 13.27
CA GLU A 94 8.71 23.04 13.83
C GLU A 94 8.96 24.42 14.42
N ILE A 95 10.04 24.59 15.19
CA ILE A 95 10.46 25.90 15.71
C ILE A 95 10.73 26.87 14.56
N ALA A 96 11.50 26.47 13.56
CA ALA A 96 11.79 27.31 12.40
C ALA A 96 10.51 27.65 11.62
N ALA A 97 9.57 26.71 11.48
CA ALA A 97 8.30 26.97 10.84
C ALA A 97 7.45 28.00 11.57
N GLU A 98 7.46 27.99 12.90
CA GLU A 98 6.77 29.00 13.71
C GLU A 98 7.45 30.38 13.61
N ASP A 99 8.78 30.42 13.75
CA ASP A 99 9.56 31.66 13.75
C ASP A 99 9.58 32.36 12.38
N GLU A 100 9.70 31.58 11.31
CA GLU A 100 9.83 32.08 9.93
C GLU A 100 8.51 32.03 9.14
N GLY A 101 7.43 31.54 9.77
CA GLY A 101 6.10 31.47 9.16
C GLY A 101 6.00 30.49 8.00
N TRP A 102 6.74 29.38 8.04
CA TRP A 102 6.64 28.32 7.03
C TRP A 102 5.28 27.63 7.09
N LYS A 103 4.84 27.08 5.96
CA LYS A 103 3.61 26.26 5.90
C LYS A 103 3.84 24.94 5.19
N PRO A 104 3.27 23.83 5.69
CA PRO A 104 3.50 22.52 5.11
C PRO A 104 2.51 22.24 3.96
N ALA A 105 3.01 21.72 2.85
CA ALA A 105 2.22 21.04 1.84
C ALA A 105 2.15 19.55 2.21
N LYS A 106 1.02 19.12 2.78
CA LYS A 106 0.71 17.71 3.11
C LYS A 106 -0.39 17.20 2.20
N TYR A 107 -0.46 15.88 2.01
CA TYR A 107 -1.52 15.21 1.25
C TYR A 107 -1.70 15.73 -0.19
N PHE A 108 -0.68 16.39 -0.75
CA PHE A 108 -0.74 17.03 -2.07
C PHE A 108 -1.06 16.03 -3.20
N LYS A 109 -0.82 14.72 -2.99
CA LYS A 109 -1.24 13.63 -3.88
C LYS A 109 -2.74 13.65 -4.17
N LEU A 110 -3.56 14.06 -3.21
CA LEU A 110 -5.02 14.16 -3.37
C LEU A 110 -5.44 15.25 -4.37
N HIS A 111 -4.62 16.30 -4.54
CA HIS A 111 -4.90 17.37 -5.51
C HIS A 111 -4.70 16.93 -6.96
N LEU A 112 -4.00 15.82 -7.19
CA LEU A 112 -3.83 15.22 -8.51
C LEU A 112 -4.94 14.19 -8.83
N HIS A 113 -5.87 13.92 -7.90
CA HIS A 113 -6.94 12.95 -8.13
C HIS A 113 -7.85 13.38 -9.31
N PRO A 114 -8.16 12.45 -10.23
CA PRO A 114 -9.16 12.65 -11.26
C PRO A 114 -10.52 13.12 -10.72
N PRO A 115 -11.31 13.91 -11.49
CA PRO A 115 -12.61 14.43 -11.04
C PRO A 115 -13.62 13.37 -10.58
N HIS A 116 -13.56 12.15 -11.13
CA HIS A 116 -14.44 11.06 -10.74
C HIS A 116 -14.08 10.46 -9.37
N LEU A 117 -12.82 10.58 -8.94
CA LEU A 117 -12.36 10.17 -7.61
C LEU A 117 -12.60 11.25 -6.55
N THR A 118 -12.63 12.53 -6.92
CA THR A 118 -12.92 13.63 -5.97
C THR A 118 -14.41 13.84 -5.71
N SER A 119 -15.27 13.58 -6.70
CA SER A 119 -16.72 13.83 -6.61
C SER A 119 -17.52 12.78 -5.83
N GLN A 120 -16.98 11.57 -5.66
CA GLN A 120 -17.70 10.45 -5.02
C GLN A 120 -17.73 10.55 -3.49
N HIS A 121 -16.78 11.27 -2.85
CA HIS A 121 -16.64 11.32 -1.39
C HIS A 121 -16.60 12.74 -0.78
N LYS A 122 -16.84 13.81 -1.55
CA LYS A 122 -16.77 15.22 -1.09
C LYS A 122 -15.51 15.51 -0.26
N LEU A 123 -14.34 15.18 -0.81
CA LEU A 123 -13.06 15.51 -0.19
C LEU A 123 -12.95 17.04 -0.01
N ASP A 124 -12.91 17.51 1.23
CA ASP A 124 -12.55 18.89 1.56
C ASP A 124 -11.02 18.97 1.60
N LEU A 125 -10.41 19.37 0.48
CA LEU A 125 -8.95 19.47 0.34
C LEU A 125 -8.50 20.86 0.78
N GLU A 126 -7.64 20.93 1.79
CA GLU A 126 -6.99 22.17 2.17
C GLU A 126 -6.18 22.73 1.00
N PRO A 127 -6.23 24.04 0.73
CA PRO A 127 -5.44 24.63 -0.35
C PRO A 127 -3.94 24.50 -0.06
N LEU A 128 -3.16 24.32 -1.12
CA LEU A 128 -1.69 24.31 -1.03
C LEU A 128 -1.18 25.63 -0.42
N PRO A 129 -0.11 25.58 0.39
CA PRO A 129 0.41 26.77 1.08
C PRO A 129 0.81 27.85 0.08
N PHE A 130 0.49 29.10 0.41
CA PHE A 130 0.87 30.30 -0.35
C PHE A 130 0.51 30.28 -1.86
N GLY A 131 -0.37 29.38 -2.29
CA GLY A 131 -0.71 29.20 -3.71
C GLY A 131 0.40 28.53 -4.54
N VAL A 132 1.34 27.83 -3.89
CA VAL A 132 2.39 27.05 -4.59
C VAL A 132 1.72 26.09 -5.60
N PRO A 133 2.14 26.10 -6.87
CA PRO A 133 1.58 25.19 -7.87
C PRO A 133 1.85 23.73 -7.52
N LEU A 134 0.87 22.84 -7.68
CA LEU A 134 1.04 21.40 -7.42
C LEU A 134 2.24 20.80 -8.17
N SER A 135 2.52 21.27 -9.39
CA SER A 135 3.67 20.79 -10.16
C SER A 135 5.01 21.12 -9.52
N GLN A 136 5.07 22.21 -8.75
CA GLN A 136 6.27 22.60 -8.01
C GLN A 136 6.43 21.70 -6.78
N VAL A 137 5.36 21.46 -6.02
CA VAL A 137 5.39 20.53 -4.87
C VAL A 137 5.90 19.15 -5.27
N TYR A 138 5.40 18.61 -6.39
CA TYR A 138 5.88 17.34 -6.92
C TYR A 138 7.33 17.39 -7.41
N SER A 139 7.76 18.46 -8.09
CA SER A 139 9.15 18.55 -8.58
C SER A 139 10.16 18.74 -7.46
N ASP A 140 9.83 19.54 -6.45
CA ASP A 140 10.70 19.80 -5.30
C ASP A 140 10.86 18.51 -4.48
N PHE A 141 9.74 17.81 -4.21
CA PHE A 141 9.78 16.54 -3.49
C PHE A 141 10.47 15.42 -4.29
N LEU A 142 10.24 15.32 -5.61
CA LEU A 142 10.98 14.37 -6.45
C LEU A 142 12.49 14.68 -6.49
N GLY A 143 12.86 15.96 -6.54
CA GLY A 143 14.25 16.39 -6.49
C GLY A 143 14.94 15.92 -5.22
N TYR A 144 14.30 16.17 -4.06
CA TYR A 144 14.73 15.67 -2.77
C TYR A 144 14.92 14.15 -2.75
N LEU A 145 13.94 13.38 -3.24
CA LEU A 145 14.04 11.92 -3.28
C LEU A 145 15.21 11.44 -4.13
N LEU A 146 15.43 12.05 -5.29
CA LEU A 146 16.49 11.68 -6.23
C LEU A 146 17.88 12.04 -5.69
N GLU A 147 18.02 13.21 -5.06
CA GLU A 147 19.28 13.67 -4.45
C GLU A 147 19.74 12.70 -3.36
N HIS A 148 18.86 12.35 -2.42
CA HIS A 148 19.24 11.42 -1.34
C HIS A 148 19.40 9.98 -1.83
N THR A 149 18.65 9.57 -2.84
CA THR A 149 18.88 8.27 -3.51
C THR A 149 20.26 8.22 -4.14
N GLN A 150 20.73 9.31 -4.75
CA GLN A 150 22.10 9.42 -5.25
C GLN A 150 23.11 9.23 -4.12
N THR A 151 23.01 10.01 -3.05
CA THR A 151 23.95 9.90 -1.91
C THR A 151 23.98 8.49 -1.34
N TYR A 152 22.81 7.87 -1.17
CA TYR A 152 22.71 6.49 -0.68
C TYR A 152 23.37 5.50 -1.64
N PHE A 153 23.10 5.60 -2.94
CA PHE A 153 23.73 4.77 -3.97
C PHE A 153 25.26 4.86 -3.94
N GLU A 154 25.78 6.09 -3.86
CA GLU A 154 27.23 6.35 -3.88
C GLU A 154 27.95 5.71 -2.68
N GLY A 155 27.29 5.61 -1.52
CA GLY A 155 27.83 4.98 -0.32
C GLY A 155 27.66 3.46 -0.24
N HIS A 156 26.70 2.88 -0.96
CA HIS A 156 26.32 1.46 -0.81
C HIS A 156 26.66 0.59 -2.03
N VAL A 157 27.09 1.18 -3.15
CA VAL A 157 27.50 0.47 -4.36
C VAL A 157 29.01 0.62 -4.57
N GLU A 158 29.71 -0.46 -4.94
CA GLU A 158 31.14 -0.40 -5.24
C GLU A 158 31.42 0.61 -6.37
N LYS A 159 32.34 1.55 -6.14
CA LYS A 159 32.62 2.69 -7.04
C LYS A 159 31.36 3.49 -7.37
N GLY A 160 30.40 3.56 -6.45
CA GLY A 160 29.06 4.10 -6.64
C GLY A 160 29.03 5.49 -7.30
N ASN A 161 29.89 6.43 -6.87
CA ASN A 161 29.98 7.75 -7.50
C ASN A 161 30.34 7.68 -9.00
N GLN A 162 31.36 6.89 -9.36
CA GLN A 162 31.76 6.72 -10.76
C GLN A 162 30.65 6.05 -11.58
N MET A 163 29.99 5.05 -11.01
CA MET A 163 28.90 4.32 -11.67
C MET A 163 27.66 5.19 -11.85
N TRP A 164 27.30 5.99 -10.84
CA TRP A 164 26.21 6.94 -10.91
C TRP A 164 26.44 7.94 -12.04
N GLN A 165 27.59 8.62 -12.08
CA GLN A 165 27.90 9.59 -13.13
C GLN A 165 27.92 8.96 -14.53
N LYS A 166 28.46 7.74 -14.64
CA LYS A 166 28.51 7.00 -15.91
C LYS A 166 27.13 6.65 -16.45
N PHE A 167 26.20 6.23 -15.60
CA PHE A 167 24.88 5.73 -16.02
C PHE A 167 23.74 6.74 -15.85
N LYS A 168 23.97 7.89 -15.20
CA LYS A 168 22.98 8.98 -15.07
C LYS A 168 22.31 9.39 -16.39
N PRO A 169 23.01 9.47 -17.55
CA PRO A 169 22.38 9.82 -18.83
C PRO A 169 21.37 8.78 -19.34
N THR A 170 21.54 7.51 -18.97
CA THR A 170 20.71 6.38 -19.42
C THR A 170 19.87 5.79 -18.28
N MET A 171 19.79 6.50 -17.16
CA MET A 171 19.06 6.04 -15.97
C MET A 171 17.56 6.12 -16.21
N GLU A 172 16.82 5.12 -15.74
CA GLU A 172 15.37 5.04 -15.91
C GLU A 172 14.66 5.13 -14.56
N LEU A 173 13.48 5.75 -14.57
CA LEU A 173 12.65 6.00 -13.40
C LEU A 173 11.32 5.29 -13.58
N VAL A 174 10.90 4.54 -12.57
CA VAL A 174 9.60 3.89 -12.50
C VAL A 174 8.81 4.52 -11.36
N LEU A 175 7.69 5.15 -11.68
CA LEU A 175 6.79 5.74 -10.69
C LEU A 175 5.58 4.83 -10.48
N ALA A 176 5.38 4.39 -9.24
CA ALA A 176 4.14 3.75 -8.84
C ALA A 176 3.02 4.79 -8.73
N HIS A 177 1.82 4.45 -9.18
CA HIS A 177 0.65 5.32 -9.01
C HIS A 177 -0.59 4.55 -8.60
N PRO A 178 -1.58 5.22 -7.95
CA PRO A 178 -2.84 4.59 -7.59
C PRO A 178 -3.56 4.07 -8.81
N ASN A 179 -4.37 3.03 -8.63
CA ASN A 179 -5.22 2.56 -9.70
C ASN A 179 -6.22 3.67 -10.08
N GLY A 180 -6.27 4.04 -11.38
CA GLY A 180 -7.21 5.05 -11.91
C GLY A 180 -6.61 6.36 -12.34
N TRP A 181 -5.34 6.53 -12.04
CA TRP A 181 -4.52 7.55 -12.67
C TRP A 181 -4.24 7.13 -14.11
N GLY A 182 -4.59 8.00 -15.05
CA GLY A 182 -4.47 7.75 -16.47
C GLY A 182 -3.38 8.58 -17.12
N ILE A 183 -3.49 8.78 -18.43
CA ILE A 183 -2.50 9.50 -19.23
C ILE A 183 -2.30 10.94 -18.72
N ARG A 184 -3.34 11.59 -18.19
CA ARG A 184 -3.25 12.96 -17.68
C ARG A 184 -2.31 13.06 -16.47
N GLU A 185 -2.51 12.20 -15.48
CA GLU A 185 -1.71 12.18 -14.25
C GLU A 185 -0.27 11.71 -14.55
N GLN A 186 -0.11 10.71 -15.41
CA GLN A 186 1.21 10.27 -15.88
C GLN A 186 1.96 11.39 -16.63
N ALA A 187 1.29 12.14 -17.51
CA ALA A 187 1.89 13.29 -18.20
C ALA A 187 2.31 14.37 -17.22
N PHE A 188 1.49 14.66 -16.19
CA PHE A 188 1.84 15.58 -15.12
C PHE A 188 3.11 15.12 -14.37
N LEU A 189 3.19 13.84 -13.99
CA LEU A 189 4.35 13.29 -13.29
C LEU A 189 5.63 13.30 -14.14
N ARG A 190 5.54 13.07 -15.45
CA ARG A 190 6.68 13.24 -16.38
C ARG A 190 7.22 14.66 -16.38
N VAL A 191 6.32 15.66 -16.40
CA VAL A 191 6.72 17.07 -16.32
C VAL A 191 7.37 17.37 -14.98
N ALA A 192 6.83 16.85 -13.86
CA ALA A 192 7.43 17.01 -12.54
C ALA A 192 8.83 16.39 -12.45
N ALA A 193 9.03 15.18 -12.99
CA ALA A 193 10.33 14.52 -13.04
C ALA A 193 11.36 15.30 -13.88
N ALA A 194 10.93 15.89 -14.99
CA ALA A 194 11.78 16.77 -15.80
C ALA A 194 12.17 18.05 -15.04
N LYS A 195 11.22 18.69 -14.35
CA LYS A 195 11.47 19.86 -13.50
C LYS A 195 12.39 19.56 -12.31
N ALA A 196 12.30 18.34 -11.77
CA ALA A 196 13.17 17.85 -10.70
C ALA A 196 14.62 17.57 -11.18
N GLY A 197 14.92 17.73 -12.48
CA GLY A 197 16.25 17.54 -13.02
C GLY A 197 16.63 16.08 -13.29
N PHE A 198 15.69 15.13 -13.21
CA PHE A 198 15.95 13.72 -13.54
C PHE A 198 16.29 13.53 -15.02
N THR A 199 15.55 14.22 -15.88
CA THR A 199 15.59 14.05 -17.34
C THR A 199 15.16 15.32 -18.05
N THR A 200 15.32 15.38 -19.37
CA THR A 200 14.80 16.48 -20.19
C THR A 200 13.31 16.27 -20.48
N ALA A 201 12.59 17.34 -20.82
CA ALA A 201 11.18 17.23 -21.20
C ALA A 201 10.97 16.32 -22.43
N SER A 202 11.95 16.24 -23.35
CA SER A 202 11.90 15.36 -24.53
C SER A 202 12.14 13.89 -24.18
N ASP A 203 13.01 13.61 -23.21
CA ASP A 203 13.42 12.24 -22.88
C ASP A 203 12.50 11.61 -21.81
N ALA A 204 11.67 12.40 -21.13
CA ALA A 204 10.76 11.94 -20.09
C ALA A 204 9.78 10.84 -20.57
N ALA A 205 9.38 10.86 -21.85
CA ALA A 205 8.52 9.82 -22.41
C ALA A 205 9.21 8.45 -22.53
N ILE A 206 10.55 8.44 -22.62
CA ILE A 206 11.38 7.24 -22.81
C ILE A 206 11.92 6.74 -21.46
N ARG A 207 12.28 7.66 -20.57
CA ARG A 207 13.00 7.35 -19.32
C ARG A 207 12.12 7.28 -18.07
N VAL A 208 10.85 7.66 -18.16
CA VAL A 208 9.90 7.66 -17.03
C VAL A 208 8.74 6.72 -17.34
N HIS A 209 8.71 5.62 -16.59
CA HIS A 209 7.76 4.52 -16.69
C HIS A 209 6.79 4.54 -15.52
N PHE A 210 5.68 3.84 -15.68
CA PHE A 210 4.59 3.81 -14.71
C PHE A 210 4.11 2.38 -14.49
N VAL A 211 3.87 2.06 -13.23
CA VAL A 211 3.27 0.80 -12.77
C VAL A 211 2.21 1.13 -11.74
N ASN A 212 1.15 0.33 -11.69
CA ASN A 212 0.13 0.51 -10.65
C ASN A 212 0.66 0.02 -9.29
N GLU A 213 0.27 0.67 -8.19
CA GLU A 213 0.68 0.29 -6.83
C GLU A 213 0.33 -1.18 -6.49
N ALA A 214 -0.86 -1.64 -6.88
CA ALA A 214 -1.29 -3.03 -6.71
C ALA A 214 -0.47 -4.02 -7.57
N GLU A 215 -0.13 -3.66 -8.82
CA GLU A 215 0.70 -4.48 -9.73
C GLU A 215 2.12 -4.60 -9.16
N ALA A 216 2.73 -3.49 -8.74
CA ALA A 216 4.04 -3.49 -8.10
C ALA A 216 4.04 -4.36 -6.82
N SER A 217 2.99 -4.25 -6.00
CA SER A 217 2.83 -5.08 -4.80
C SER A 217 2.75 -6.58 -5.13
N VAL A 218 2.11 -6.98 -6.24
CA VAL A 218 2.14 -8.38 -6.69
C VAL A 218 3.55 -8.82 -7.02
N HIS A 219 4.28 -8.04 -7.82
CA HIS A 219 5.66 -8.38 -8.19
C HIS A 219 6.54 -8.61 -6.97
N PHE A 220 6.41 -7.74 -5.96
CA PHE A 220 7.05 -7.93 -4.67
C PHE A 220 6.62 -9.21 -3.96
N CYS A 221 5.31 -9.44 -3.83
CA CYS A 221 4.79 -10.62 -3.13
C CYS A 221 5.19 -11.93 -3.82
N THR A 222 5.22 -12.00 -5.15
CA THR A 222 5.64 -13.21 -5.88
C THR A 222 7.09 -13.63 -5.59
N LEU A 223 8.00 -12.69 -5.33
CA LEU A 223 9.40 -13.00 -5.05
C LEU A 223 9.71 -13.16 -3.56
N TYR A 224 9.15 -12.30 -2.71
CA TYR A 224 9.55 -12.18 -1.31
C TYR A 224 8.59 -12.84 -0.32
N SER A 225 7.42 -13.33 -0.75
CA SER A 225 6.49 -14.05 0.13
C SER A 225 6.52 -15.56 -0.10
N ASN A 226 6.25 -16.33 0.95
CA ASN A 226 6.05 -17.79 0.85
C ASN A 226 4.92 -18.17 -0.11
N ILE A 227 4.00 -17.23 -0.41
CA ILE A 227 2.92 -17.44 -1.38
C ILE A 227 3.47 -17.67 -2.78
N GLY A 228 4.57 -17.04 -3.20
CA GLY A 228 5.17 -17.27 -4.52
C GLY A 228 5.48 -18.75 -4.79
N ARG A 229 5.87 -19.50 -3.75
CA ARG A 229 6.11 -20.96 -3.79
C ARG A 229 4.83 -21.81 -3.72
N GLN A 230 3.72 -21.22 -3.31
CA GLN A 230 2.40 -21.85 -3.17
C GLN A 230 1.46 -21.54 -4.34
N LEU A 231 1.81 -20.60 -5.22
CA LEU A 231 1.04 -20.27 -6.41
C LEU A 231 0.99 -21.47 -7.37
N THR A 232 -0.18 -22.08 -7.49
CA THR A 232 -0.42 -23.18 -8.43
C THR A 232 -1.27 -22.71 -9.61
N PRO A 233 -1.04 -23.21 -10.85
CA PRO A 233 -1.92 -22.91 -11.97
C PRO A 233 -3.38 -23.28 -11.67
N GLY A 234 -4.29 -22.33 -11.84
CA GLY A 234 -5.71 -22.41 -11.48
C GLY A 234 -6.08 -21.71 -10.16
N MET A 235 -5.09 -21.32 -9.35
CA MET A 235 -5.31 -20.64 -8.08
C MET A 235 -5.77 -19.19 -8.28
N THR A 236 -6.71 -18.74 -7.46
CA THR A 236 -7.16 -17.33 -7.43
C THR A 236 -6.80 -16.72 -6.08
N PHE A 237 -6.09 -15.60 -6.09
CA PHE A 237 -5.76 -14.82 -4.90
C PHE A 237 -6.10 -13.34 -5.14
N ALA A 238 -6.37 -12.59 -4.09
CA ALA A 238 -6.59 -11.14 -4.18
C ALA A 238 -5.44 -10.41 -3.49
N VAL A 239 -5.09 -9.22 -3.98
CA VAL A 239 -4.26 -8.26 -3.27
C VAL A 239 -5.14 -7.09 -2.87
N CYS A 240 -5.20 -6.81 -1.57
CA CYS A 240 -5.84 -5.64 -0.99
C CYS A 240 -4.74 -4.68 -0.55
N ASP A 241 -4.46 -3.67 -1.37
CA ASP A 241 -3.57 -2.56 -1.04
C ASP A 241 -4.32 -1.52 -0.22
N ALA A 242 -4.20 -1.63 1.10
CA ALA A 242 -4.77 -0.68 2.05
C ALA A 242 -3.76 0.45 2.28
N GLY A 243 -3.85 1.48 1.45
CA GLY A 243 -2.98 2.64 1.45
C GLY A 243 -3.42 3.78 2.39
N GLY A 244 -2.74 4.91 2.26
CA GLY A 244 -3.00 6.11 3.06
C GLY A 244 -4.33 6.80 2.74
N SER A 245 -4.73 6.85 1.46
CA SER A 245 -5.95 7.54 1.02
C SER A 245 -6.91 6.67 0.21
N THR A 246 -6.40 5.65 -0.47
CA THR A 246 -7.20 4.68 -1.20
C THR A 246 -6.98 3.29 -0.64
N VAL A 247 -8.00 2.45 -0.76
CA VAL A 247 -7.85 1.01 -0.63
C VAL A 247 -8.23 0.40 -1.97
N ASP A 248 -7.23 -0.20 -2.59
CA ASP A 248 -7.33 -0.82 -3.90
C ASP A 248 -7.35 -2.33 -3.71
N THR A 249 -8.32 -3.02 -4.31
CA THR A 249 -8.33 -4.48 -4.28
C THR A 249 -8.40 -5.00 -5.71
N THR A 250 -7.55 -5.98 -6.00
CA THR A 250 -7.40 -6.59 -7.31
C THR A 250 -7.35 -8.10 -7.16
N VAL A 251 -8.14 -8.81 -7.97
CA VAL A 251 -8.19 -10.28 -7.97
C VAL A 251 -7.31 -10.82 -9.10
N TYR A 252 -6.51 -11.83 -8.79
CA TYR A 252 -5.50 -12.45 -9.64
C TYR A 252 -5.78 -13.94 -9.80
N ILE A 253 -5.92 -14.42 -11.05
CA ILE A 253 -6.06 -15.85 -11.37
C ILE A 253 -4.78 -16.39 -12.01
N VAL A 254 -4.02 -17.20 -11.28
CA VAL A 254 -2.79 -17.88 -11.73
C VAL A 254 -3.13 -18.81 -12.88
N LYS A 255 -2.68 -18.54 -14.11
CA LYS A 255 -2.92 -19.43 -15.28
C LYS A 255 -1.76 -20.39 -15.59
N GLY A 256 -0.63 -20.21 -14.91
CA GLY A 256 0.67 -20.86 -15.11
C GLY A 256 1.71 -20.13 -14.24
N THR A 257 2.97 -20.57 -14.19
CA THR A 257 4.05 -19.84 -13.50
C THR A 257 4.40 -18.47 -14.12
N ASN A 258 3.69 -18.05 -15.17
CA ASN A 258 3.77 -16.71 -15.77
C ASN A 258 2.35 -16.09 -15.92
N PRO A 259 2.11 -14.82 -15.53
CA PRO A 259 0.81 -14.35 -15.05
C PRO A 259 0.00 -13.53 -16.08
N ILE A 260 -1.24 -13.03 -15.88
CA ILE A 260 -2.49 -13.29 -15.11
C ILE A 260 -3.56 -12.32 -15.74
N ARG A 261 -4.87 -12.61 -15.69
CA ARG A 261 -5.95 -11.65 -16.03
C ARG A 261 -6.43 -10.88 -14.79
N LEU A 262 -6.71 -9.59 -14.93
CA LEU A 262 -7.07 -8.65 -13.85
C LEU A 262 -8.56 -8.29 -13.89
N GLU A 263 -9.21 -8.26 -12.72
CA GLU A 263 -10.41 -7.45 -12.46
C GLU A 263 -10.16 -6.57 -11.22
N GLU A 264 -10.46 -5.27 -11.34
CA GLU A 264 -10.13 -4.25 -10.34
C GLU A 264 -11.41 -3.61 -9.80
N THR A 265 -11.47 -3.35 -8.50
CA THR A 265 -12.47 -2.45 -7.90
C THR A 265 -11.82 -1.66 -6.75
N ARG A 266 -12.27 -0.41 -6.59
CA ARG A 266 -11.56 0.59 -5.78
C ARG A 266 -12.50 1.26 -4.81
N VAL A 267 -12.03 1.47 -3.59
CA VAL A 267 -12.77 2.23 -2.58
C VAL A 267 -11.88 3.28 -1.93
N GLN A 268 -12.46 4.46 -1.74
CA GLN A 268 -11.80 5.57 -1.10
C GLN A 268 -12.04 5.52 0.41
N ALA A 269 -11.25 4.69 1.10
CA ALA A 269 -11.37 4.46 2.53
C ALA A 269 -10.00 4.26 3.23
N GLY A 270 -8.95 4.98 2.81
CA GLY A 270 -7.61 4.86 3.40
C GLY A 270 -7.45 5.44 4.81
N ALA A 271 -6.27 5.22 5.41
CA ALA A 271 -5.97 5.63 6.80
C ALA A 271 -6.20 7.11 7.13
N ILE A 272 -6.07 8.02 6.15
CA ILE A 272 -6.23 9.47 6.35
C ILE A 272 -7.64 9.84 6.83
N PHE A 273 -8.66 9.09 6.43
CA PHE A 273 -10.04 9.39 6.84
C PHE A 273 -10.28 9.09 8.33
N ILE A 274 -9.46 8.23 8.92
CA ILE A 274 -9.47 7.94 10.36
C ILE A 274 -8.88 9.15 11.11
N ASP A 275 -7.80 9.73 10.59
CA ASP A 275 -7.19 10.94 11.15
C ASP A 275 -8.15 12.13 11.10
N GLN A 276 -8.87 12.28 9.98
CA GLN A 276 -9.93 13.30 9.84
C GLN A 276 -11.09 13.07 10.82
N SER A 277 -11.47 11.81 11.04
CA SER A 277 -12.53 11.45 12.00
C SER A 277 -12.10 11.78 13.43
N ALA A 278 -10.85 11.47 13.79
CA ALA A 278 -10.25 11.84 15.07
C ALA A 278 -10.17 13.37 15.23
N GLY A 279 -9.72 14.10 14.21
CA GLY A 279 -9.65 15.56 14.24
C GLY A 279 -11.00 16.23 14.43
N LYS A 280 -12.03 15.76 13.71
CA LYS A 280 -13.41 16.25 13.86
C LYS A 280 -13.95 15.98 15.27
N TYR A 281 -13.66 14.81 15.82
CA TYR A 281 -14.03 14.43 17.18
C TYR A 281 -13.35 15.34 18.21
N LEU A 282 -12.03 15.52 18.12
CA LEU A 282 -11.26 16.39 19.02
C LEU A 282 -11.76 17.82 18.99
N ARG A 283 -11.93 18.41 17.81
CA ARG A 283 -12.46 19.78 17.67
C ARG A 283 -13.85 19.91 18.29
N THR A 284 -14.70 18.89 18.16
CA THR A 284 -16.04 18.87 18.76
C THR A 284 -15.98 18.84 20.29
N ILE A 285 -15.11 18.01 20.88
CA ILE A 285 -14.98 17.90 22.33
C ILE A 285 -14.35 19.16 22.93
N LEU A 286 -13.28 19.67 22.31
CA LEU A 286 -12.61 20.89 22.76
C LEU A 286 -13.54 22.10 22.69
N HIS A 287 -14.35 22.21 21.62
CA HIS A 287 -15.40 23.22 21.53
C HIS A 287 -16.45 23.08 22.62
N LYS A 288 -16.94 21.86 22.89
CA LYS A 288 -17.91 21.62 23.98
C LYS A 288 -17.35 21.95 25.36
N ALA A 289 -16.04 21.85 25.54
CA ALA A 289 -15.34 22.21 26.77
C ALA A 289 -15.07 23.72 26.90
N GLY A 290 -15.49 24.54 25.91
CA GLY A 290 -15.41 25.99 25.98
C GLY A 290 -14.03 26.58 25.68
N LEU A 291 -13.14 25.84 25.02
CA LEU A 291 -11.83 26.34 24.62
C LEU A 291 -11.95 27.39 23.52
N SER A 292 -10.98 28.31 23.45
CA SER A 292 -10.93 29.31 22.38
C SER A 292 -10.66 28.68 21.01
N PRO A 293 -11.04 29.31 19.89
CA PRO A 293 -10.77 28.79 18.54
C PRO A 293 -9.30 28.49 18.27
N LYS A 294 -8.38 29.28 18.84
CA LYS A 294 -6.93 29.08 18.70
C LYS A 294 -6.46 27.83 19.44
N GLU A 295 -6.92 27.63 20.67
CA GLU A 295 -6.57 26.43 21.46
C GLU A 295 -7.20 25.17 20.87
N ILE A 296 -8.43 25.26 20.35
CA ILE A 296 -9.07 24.13 19.65
C ILE A 296 -8.23 23.69 18.47
N ASP A 297 -7.75 24.63 17.66
CA ASP A 297 -6.94 24.31 16.49
C ASP A 297 -5.58 23.73 16.87
N ASP A 298 -4.90 24.34 17.83
CA ASP A 298 -3.60 23.91 18.33
C ASP A 298 -3.67 22.50 18.96
N TYR A 299 -4.60 22.28 19.90
CA TYR A 299 -4.71 21.02 20.62
C TYR A 299 -5.27 19.89 19.76
N ALA A 300 -6.18 20.18 18.83
CA ALA A 300 -6.63 19.19 17.87
C ALA A 300 -5.49 18.78 16.92
N THR A 301 -4.66 19.74 16.48
CA THR A 301 -3.51 19.45 15.60
C THR A 301 -2.49 18.56 16.31
N HIS A 302 -2.11 18.90 17.55
CA HIS A 302 -1.22 18.07 18.37
C HIS A 302 -1.81 16.69 18.65
N GLY A 303 -3.10 16.64 19.02
CA GLY A 303 -3.80 15.39 19.30
C GLY A 303 -3.90 14.45 18.11
N VAL A 304 -4.21 14.96 16.91
CA VAL A 304 -4.24 14.17 15.67
C VAL A 304 -2.83 13.67 15.32
N LYS A 305 -1.80 14.52 15.46
CA LYS A 305 -0.41 14.13 15.21
C LYS A 305 0.01 12.98 16.11
N ASP A 306 -0.25 13.07 17.41
CA ASP A 306 0.10 12.03 18.36
C ASP A 306 -0.74 10.75 18.17
N PHE A 307 -2.03 10.92 17.83
CA PHE A 307 -2.91 9.82 17.46
C PHE A 307 -2.39 9.05 16.24
N GLU A 308 -2.00 9.73 15.17
CA GLU A 308 -1.47 9.14 13.94
C GLU A 308 -0.17 8.36 14.18
N LEU A 309 0.73 8.92 15.01
CA LEU A 309 2.03 8.33 15.29
C LEU A 309 1.96 7.11 16.22
N HIS A 310 1.01 7.10 17.16
CA HIS A 310 0.98 6.11 18.23
C HIS A 310 -0.35 5.33 18.27
N SER A 311 -1.43 6.00 18.69
CA SER A 311 -2.69 5.34 19.04
C SER A 311 -3.35 4.63 17.85
N LYS A 312 -3.36 5.24 16.66
CA LYS A 312 -3.92 4.66 15.43
C LYS A 312 -3.26 3.32 15.06
N ARG A 313 -1.93 3.24 15.23
CA ARG A 313 -1.13 2.08 14.84
C ARG A 313 -1.29 0.90 15.81
N ARG A 314 -1.53 1.20 17.10
CA ARG A 314 -1.67 0.19 18.17
C ARG A 314 -3.12 -0.25 18.38
N PHE A 315 -4.08 0.51 17.88
CA PHE A 315 -5.50 0.21 18.09
C PHE A 315 -5.88 -1.14 17.47
N LYS A 316 -6.40 -2.03 18.33
CA LYS A 316 -6.79 -3.40 17.98
C LYS A 316 -8.24 -3.71 18.38
N ASP A 317 -8.70 -3.16 19.49
CA ASP A 317 -9.99 -3.47 20.10
C ASP A 317 -10.46 -2.32 21.00
N VAL A 318 -11.70 -2.44 21.49
CA VAL A 318 -12.30 -1.47 22.41
C VAL A 318 -11.88 -1.64 23.87
N VAL A 319 -11.09 -2.68 24.19
CA VAL A 319 -10.72 -3.02 25.57
C VAL A 319 -9.66 -2.07 26.10
N SER A 320 -8.80 -1.57 25.22
CA SER A 320 -7.70 -0.67 25.58
C SER A 320 -8.03 0.80 25.27
N ASP A 321 -8.14 1.60 26.32
CA ASP A 321 -8.17 3.06 26.21
C ASP A 321 -6.83 3.56 25.67
N GLN A 322 -6.89 4.64 24.87
CA GLN A 322 -5.73 5.23 24.22
C GLN A 322 -5.42 6.58 24.86
N SER A 323 -4.14 6.89 25.05
CA SER A 323 -3.71 8.21 25.51
C SER A 323 -3.10 8.98 24.34
N ILE A 324 -3.52 10.23 24.17
CA ILE A 324 -2.94 11.13 23.18
C ILE A 324 -2.48 12.44 23.83
N LYS A 325 -1.30 12.93 23.44
CA LYS A 325 -0.81 14.25 23.87
C LYS A 325 -1.50 15.35 23.06
N ILE A 326 -2.23 16.24 23.75
CA ILE A 326 -2.93 17.36 23.11
C ILE A 326 -2.40 18.72 23.54
N ALA A 327 -1.68 18.80 24.66
CA ALA A 327 -1.21 20.05 25.25
C ALA A 327 0.06 19.84 26.10
N TRP A 328 0.55 20.92 26.69
CA TRP A 328 1.69 20.93 27.62
C TRP A 328 1.39 20.19 28.93
N ILE A 329 2.44 19.74 29.63
CA ILE A 329 2.34 18.91 30.84
C ILE A 329 1.61 19.61 32.01
N THR A 330 1.50 20.93 31.98
CA THR A 330 0.78 21.73 32.98
C THR A 330 -0.73 21.77 32.74
N TYR A 331 -1.19 21.41 31.54
CA TYR A 331 -2.60 21.48 31.16
C TYR A 331 -3.41 20.31 31.75
N ASN A 332 -4.48 20.63 32.48
CA ASN A 332 -5.39 19.66 33.07
C ASN A 332 -6.83 20.10 32.81
N ASN A 333 -7.67 19.18 32.34
CA ASN A 333 -9.08 19.44 32.11
C ASN A 333 -9.87 18.13 32.23
N THR A 334 -10.55 17.94 33.37
CA THR A 334 -11.30 16.72 33.67
C THR A 334 -12.52 16.53 32.77
N ALA A 335 -13.13 17.61 32.28
CA ALA A 335 -14.31 17.55 31.41
C ALA A 335 -14.01 16.85 30.06
N ILE A 336 -12.74 16.86 29.65
CA ILE A 336 -12.26 16.22 28.42
C ILE A 336 -11.28 15.08 28.71
N ARG A 337 -11.24 14.57 29.96
CA ARG A 337 -10.34 13.49 30.40
C ARG A 337 -8.87 13.78 30.09
N THR A 338 -8.46 15.03 30.26
CA THR A 338 -7.07 15.45 30.08
C THR A 338 -6.38 15.64 31.42
N ARG A 339 -5.27 14.94 31.62
CA ARG A 339 -4.35 15.15 32.75
C ARG A 339 -2.92 15.26 32.23
N ARG A 340 -2.18 16.22 32.76
CA ARG A 340 -0.79 16.52 32.39
C ARG A 340 -0.57 16.61 30.87
N GLY A 341 -1.47 17.30 30.18
CA GLY A 341 -1.45 17.50 28.73
C GLY A 341 -1.86 16.27 27.89
N GLN A 342 -2.15 15.13 28.51
CA GLN A 342 -2.57 13.91 27.84
C GLN A 342 -4.08 13.68 28.00
N MET A 343 -4.78 13.50 26.88
CA MET A 343 -6.19 13.15 26.81
C MET A 343 -6.36 11.64 26.68
N THR A 344 -7.19 11.05 27.54
CA THR A 344 -7.61 9.65 27.42
C THR A 344 -8.82 9.52 26.50
N LEU A 345 -8.66 8.80 25.40
CA LEU A 345 -9.71 8.38 24.48
C LEU A 345 -10.15 6.96 24.84
N GLN A 346 -11.45 6.75 25.02
CA GLN A 346 -11.97 5.41 25.27
C GLN A 346 -11.88 4.55 24.01
N GLY A 347 -11.63 3.25 24.17
CA GLY A 347 -11.56 2.33 23.03
C GLY A 347 -12.82 2.35 22.15
N SER A 348 -14.00 2.54 22.77
CA SER A 348 -15.28 2.71 22.07
C SER A 348 -15.35 3.97 21.18
N GLU A 349 -14.72 5.07 21.63
CA GLU A 349 -14.66 6.33 20.89
C GLU A 349 -13.70 6.20 19.72
N VAL A 350 -12.52 5.62 19.96
CA VAL A 350 -11.53 5.36 18.90
C VAL A 350 -12.12 4.44 17.81
N LYS A 351 -12.90 3.42 18.19
CA LYS A 351 -13.59 2.54 17.24
C LYS A 351 -14.45 3.32 16.25
N THR A 352 -15.13 4.40 16.68
CA THR A 352 -15.96 5.21 15.78
C THR A 352 -15.18 5.89 14.67
N PHE A 353 -13.88 6.14 14.88
CA PHE A 353 -13.01 6.72 13.86
C PHE A 353 -12.69 5.71 12.75
N PHE A 354 -12.73 4.41 13.05
CA PHE A 354 -12.42 3.33 12.12
C PHE A 354 -13.66 2.77 11.43
N ASP A 355 -14.75 2.55 12.17
CA ASP A 355 -15.91 1.74 11.72
C ASP A 355 -16.41 2.11 10.32
N THR A 356 -16.70 3.39 10.10
CA THR A 356 -17.28 3.86 8.82
C THR A 356 -16.38 3.52 7.62
N TRP A 357 -15.06 3.56 7.80
CA TRP A 357 -14.08 3.39 6.74
C TRP A 357 -13.69 1.92 6.58
N VAL A 358 -13.49 1.22 7.69
CA VAL A 358 -13.18 -0.21 7.69
C VAL A 358 -14.35 -1.02 7.15
N ASP A 359 -15.60 -0.67 7.48
CA ASP A 359 -16.77 -1.35 6.93
C ASP A 359 -16.89 -1.14 5.42
N GLN A 360 -16.55 0.05 4.90
CA GLN A 360 -16.47 0.29 3.45
C GLN A 360 -15.39 -0.56 2.78
N ILE A 361 -14.22 -0.74 3.40
CA ILE A 361 -13.17 -1.63 2.89
C ILE A 361 -13.66 -3.07 2.88
N VAL A 362 -14.23 -3.55 4.00
CA VAL A 362 -14.71 -4.93 4.13
C VAL A 362 -15.81 -5.22 3.09
N GLU A 363 -16.73 -4.28 2.87
CA GLU A 363 -17.77 -4.40 1.84
C GLU A 363 -17.18 -4.40 0.42
N SER A 364 -16.21 -3.52 0.15
CA SER A 364 -15.48 -3.48 -1.12
C SER A 364 -14.81 -4.81 -1.44
N VAL A 365 -14.03 -5.33 -0.49
CA VAL A 365 -13.36 -6.61 -0.64
C VAL A 365 -14.41 -7.71 -0.80
N SER A 366 -15.48 -7.70 0.00
CA SER A 366 -16.56 -8.70 -0.10
C SER A 366 -17.17 -8.75 -1.50
N SER A 367 -17.53 -7.59 -2.06
CA SER A 367 -18.10 -7.47 -3.40
C SER A 367 -17.17 -8.00 -4.50
N GLN A 368 -15.85 -7.97 -4.30
CA GLN A 368 -14.88 -8.46 -5.28
C GLN A 368 -14.62 -9.95 -5.17
N LEU A 369 -14.69 -10.48 -3.96
CA LEU A 369 -14.54 -11.92 -3.72
C LEU A 369 -15.85 -12.68 -4.05
N GLU A 370 -16.98 -11.99 -4.17
CA GLU A 370 -18.27 -12.58 -4.52
C GLU A 370 -18.27 -13.21 -5.91
N GLY A 371 -18.39 -14.55 -5.95
CA GLY A 371 -18.53 -15.32 -7.18
C GLY A 371 -17.23 -15.94 -7.72
N GLU A 372 -16.10 -15.61 -7.12
CA GLU A 372 -14.78 -16.16 -7.47
C GLU A 372 -14.26 -17.07 -6.34
N PRO A 373 -13.63 -18.23 -6.64
CA PRO A 373 -13.07 -19.12 -5.64
C PRO A 373 -11.71 -18.59 -5.14
N VAL A 374 -11.72 -17.43 -4.49
CA VAL A 374 -10.50 -16.81 -3.95
C VAL A 374 -10.07 -17.53 -2.68
N SER A 375 -8.87 -18.10 -2.71
CA SER A 375 -8.35 -18.88 -1.57
C SER A 375 -7.51 -18.03 -0.62
N HIS A 376 -6.93 -16.93 -1.10
CA HIS A 376 -6.04 -16.06 -0.33
C HIS A 376 -6.30 -14.58 -0.62
N VAL A 377 -6.28 -13.74 0.42
CA VAL A 377 -6.26 -12.28 0.34
C VAL A 377 -4.95 -11.81 0.96
N LEU A 378 -4.09 -11.24 0.12
CA LEU A 378 -2.86 -10.59 0.51
C LEU A 378 -3.15 -9.14 0.89
N LEU A 379 -3.04 -8.83 2.17
CA LEU A 379 -3.17 -7.46 2.66
C LEU A 379 -1.80 -6.76 2.60
N VAL A 380 -1.70 -5.71 1.79
CA VAL A 380 -0.51 -4.87 1.60
C VAL A 380 -0.86 -3.40 1.88
N GLY A 381 0.14 -2.52 1.82
CA GLY A 381 -0.04 -1.09 2.07
C GLY A 381 0.05 -0.71 3.56
N GLY A 382 0.28 0.58 3.82
CA GLY A 382 0.57 1.07 5.18
C GLY A 382 -0.59 0.91 6.17
N PHE A 383 -1.84 1.01 5.71
CA PHE A 383 -3.03 0.75 6.53
C PHE A 383 -3.32 -0.75 6.67
N GLY A 384 -2.81 -1.57 5.75
CA GLY A 384 -2.85 -3.03 5.83
C GLY A 384 -2.16 -3.60 7.07
N GLU A 385 -1.28 -2.84 7.72
CA GLU A 385 -0.65 -3.20 9.01
C GLU A 385 -1.56 -2.97 10.23
N SER A 386 -2.69 -2.27 10.08
CA SER A 386 -3.57 -1.96 11.21
C SER A 386 -4.14 -3.25 11.84
N PRO A 387 -3.90 -3.50 13.15
CA PRO A 387 -4.46 -4.66 13.84
C PRO A 387 -5.99 -4.71 13.76
N PHE A 388 -6.65 -3.55 13.86
CA PHE A 388 -8.10 -3.44 13.76
C PHE A 388 -8.63 -3.82 12.37
N LEU A 389 -8.03 -3.30 11.28
CA LEU A 389 -8.42 -3.67 9.91
C LEU A 389 -8.20 -5.17 9.65
N ARG A 390 -7.03 -5.69 10.05
CA ARG A 390 -6.68 -7.11 9.93
C ARG A 390 -7.71 -7.99 10.64
N HIS A 391 -8.05 -7.65 11.88
CA HIS A 391 -9.04 -8.41 12.65
C HIS A 391 -10.40 -8.43 11.96
N ARG A 392 -10.86 -7.28 11.42
CA ARG A 392 -12.15 -7.17 10.72
C ARG A 392 -12.19 -7.97 9.41
N LEU A 393 -11.11 -7.93 8.61
CA LEU A 393 -11.01 -8.72 7.39
C LEU A 393 -10.93 -10.23 7.70
N LYS A 394 -10.12 -10.64 8.67
CA LYS A 394 -10.02 -12.03 9.12
C LYS A 394 -11.37 -12.57 9.58
N GLN A 395 -12.07 -11.82 10.45
CA GLN A 395 -13.40 -12.17 10.92
C GLN A 395 -14.41 -12.39 9.78
N ARG A 396 -14.29 -11.63 8.69
CA ARG A 396 -15.22 -11.71 7.55
C ARG A 396 -14.91 -12.85 6.56
N PHE A 397 -13.63 -13.20 6.39
CA PHE A 397 -13.17 -14.05 5.27
C PHE A 397 -12.51 -15.38 5.67
N GLU A 398 -11.95 -15.52 6.88
CA GLU A 398 -11.29 -16.77 7.32
C GLU A 398 -12.18 -18.04 7.35
N PRO A 399 -13.54 -17.99 7.30
CA PRO A 399 -14.35 -19.19 7.05
C PRO A 399 -14.24 -19.78 5.62
N GLY A 400 -13.38 -19.26 4.73
CA GLY A 400 -13.21 -19.79 3.37
C GLY A 400 -12.06 -19.20 2.54
N CYS A 401 -11.34 -18.20 3.07
CA CYS A 401 -10.22 -17.53 2.42
C CYS A 401 -9.16 -17.16 3.47
N ASP A 402 -7.90 -17.52 3.24
CA ASP A 402 -6.81 -17.12 4.14
C ASP A 402 -6.51 -15.63 3.95
N VAL A 403 -6.56 -14.86 5.05
CA VAL A 403 -6.18 -13.44 5.03
C VAL A 403 -4.80 -13.33 5.64
N THR A 404 -3.81 -13.29 4.75
CA THR A 404 -2.40 -13.24 5.12
C THR A 404 -1.85 -11.84 4.85
N THR A 405 -1.03 -11.38 5.76
CA THR A 405 -0.14 -10.24 5.50
C THR A 405 1.20 -10.81 5.11
N THR A 406 1.87 -10.23 4.12
CA THR A 406 3.29 -10.53 3.95
C THR A 406 4.03 -10.04 5.21
N SER A 407 5.23 -10.55 5.52
CA SER A 407 6.01 -10.16 6.72
C SER A 407 6.12 -8.62 6.85
N GLU A 408 6.61 -8.06 7.96
CA GLU A 408 6.72 -6.59 8.23
C GLU A 408 7.28 -5.72 7.05
N GLN A 409 7.86 -6.36 6.03
CA GLN A 409 8.24 -5.84 4.72
C GLN A 409 7.06 -5.45 3.79
N ALA A 410 5.81 -5.86 4.06
CA ALA A 410 4.61 -5.66 3.23
C ALA A 410 4.23 -4.20 3.02
N SER A 411 4.35 -3.39 4.08
CA SER A 411 4.11 -1.95 4.00
C SER A 411 5.06 -1.28 3.00
N LYS A 412 6.18 -1.91 2.65
CA LYS A 412 7.28 -1.39 1.81
C LYS A 412 7.34 -2.08 0.42
N ALA A 413 6.28 -2.80 0.03
CA ALA A 413 6.25 -3.67 -1.16
C ALA A 413 6.31 -2.91 -2.50
N VAL A 414 5.68 -1.73 -2.58
CA VAL A 414 5.46 -1.04 -3.86
C VAL A 414 6.77 -0.59 -4.51
N ALA A 415 7.64 0.12 -3.78
CA ALA A 415 8.88 0.67 -4.33
C ALA A 415 9.80 -0.43 -4.90
N ASP A 416 10.03 -1.51 -4.14
CA ASP A 416 10.81 -2.67 -4.61
C ASP A 416 10.08 -3.40 -5.75
N GLY A 417 8.76 -3.51 -5.64
CA GLY A 417 7.88 -4.05 -6.67
C GLY A 417 8.04 -3.36 -8.02
N THR A 418 8.33 -2.06 -8.03
CA THR A 418 8.60 -1.33 -9.28
C THR A 418 9.92 -1.76 -9.95
N ILE A 419 10.96 -2.05 -9.16
CA ILE A 419 12.25 -2.54 -9.65
C ILE A 419 12.10 -3.95 -10.20
N ILE A 420 11.37 -4.80 -9.48
CA ILE A 420 11.06 -6.17 -9.93
C ILE A 420 10.25 -6.12 -11.22
N TRP A 421 9.16 -5.34 -11.25
CA TRP A 421 8.30 -5.19 -12.41
C TRP A 421 9.13 -4.81 -13.65
N TYR A 422 10.03 -3.83 -13.48
CA TYR A 422 10.92 -3.39 -14.55
C TYR A 422 11.89 -4.49 -15.01
N ALA A 423 12.54 -5.18 -14.07
CA ALA A 423 13.59 -6.15 -14.41
C ALA A 423 13.04 -7.48 -14.92
N SER A 424 11.86 -7.91 -14.47
CA SER A 424 11.29 -9.19 -14.83
C SER A 424 10.47 -9.16 -16.13
N ASN A 425 9.98 -7.99 -16.56
CA ASN A 425 9.13 -7.83 -17.75
C ASN A 425 8.07 -8.95 -17.92
N ILE A 426 7.51 -9.37 -16.77
CA ILE A 426 6.63 -10.55 -16.63
C ILE A 426 5.22 -10.27 -17.21
N VAL A 427 4.89 -9.00 -17.49
CA VAL A 427 3.60 -8.58 -18.07
C VAL A 427 3.74 -8.47 -19.58
N LEU A 428 3.46 -9.58 -20.27
CA LEU A 428 3.62 -9.68 -21.73
C LEU A 428 2.52 -8.95 -22.52
N LYS A 429 1.32 -8.77 -21.96
CA LYS A 429 0.16 -8.18 -22.65
C LYS A 429 -0.63 -7.22 -21.77
N ARG A 430 -0.97 -6.04 -22.31
CA ARG A 430 -1.81 -5.03 -21.66
C ARG A 430 -3.04 -4.73 -22.51
N ALA A 431 -4.22 -4.82 -21.91
CA ALA A 431 -5.45 -4.38 -22.57
C ALA A 431 -5.65 -2.88 -22.34
N LEU A 432 -5.56 -2.07 -23.40
CA LEU A 432 -5.86 -0.65 -23.32
C LEU A 432 -7.36 -0.44 -23.06
N GLN A 433 -7.73 0.45 -22.15
CA GLN A 433 -9.16 0.69 -21.85
C GLN A 433 -9.93 1.29 -23.04
N TYR A 434 -9.24 2.02 -23.93
CA TYR A 434 -9.83 2.77 -25.04
C TYR A 434 -9.09 2.55 -26.36
N SER A 435 -9.79 2.70 -27.49
CA SER A 435 -9.15 2.74 -28.81
C SER A 435 -8.57 4.11 -29.06
N TYR A 436 -7.34 4.20 -29.56
CA TYR A 436 -6.64 5.45 -29.88
C TYR A 436 -6.52 5.64 -31.40
N GLY A 437 -6.58 6.87 -31.87
CA GLY A 437 -6.53 7.19 -33.30
C GLY A 437 -6.60 8.69 -33.57
N ILE A 438 -6.74 9.08 -34.84
CA ILE A 438 -6.83 10.49 -35.23
C ILE A 438 -8.08 10.76 -36.09
N GLU A 439 -8.54 12.00 -36.09
CA GLU A 439 -9.53 12.46 -37.07
C GLU A 439 -8.85 12.65 -38.43
N VAL A 440 -9.48 12.17 -39.50
CA VAL A 440 -8.98 12.26 -40.88
C VAL A 440 -10.02 12.83 -41.83
N LEU A 441 -9.53 13.41 -42.92
CA LEU A 441 -10.34 13.76 -44.08
C LEU A 441 -10.48 12.53 -44.99
N VAL A 442 -11.71 12.21 -45.38
CA VAL A 442 -12.00 11.06 -46.25
C VAL A 442 -12.32 11.57 -47.67
N PRO A 443 -11.70 11.02 -48.73
CA PRO A 443 -12.00 11.42 -50.11
C PRO A 443 -13.51 11.38 -50.40
N TYR A 444 -14.05 12.47 -50.94
CA TYR A 444 -15.48 12.57 -51.21
C TYR A 444 -15.88 11.59 -52.32
N ASN A 445 -16.63 10.56 -51.96
CA ASN A 445 -17.27 9.67 -52.89
C ASN A 445 -18.75 10.07 -53.08
N PRO A 446 -19.16 10.61 -54.25
CA PRO A 446 -20.54 11.02 -54.50
C PRO A 446 -21.54 9.86 -54.54
N ARG A 447 -21.06 8.61 -54.62
CA ARG A 447 -21.88 7.40 -54.53
C ARG A 447 -22.07 6.93 -53.09
N ALA A 448 -21.21 7.36 -52.15
CA ALA A 448 -21.31 7.02 -50.74
C ALA A 448 -22.37 7.88 -50.05
N GLN A 449 -23.37 7.23 -49.46
CA GLN A 449 -24.58 7.90 -48.96
C GLN A 449 -24.34 8.70 -47.67
N ASP A 450 -23.38 8.25 -46.86
CA ASP A 450 -22.85 8.88 -45.66
C ASP A 450 -22.03 10.16 -45.94
N HIS A 451 -21.46 10.29 -47.15
CA HIS A 451 -20.74 11.49 -47.57
C HIS A 451 -21.69 12.64 -47.97
N LYS A 452 -22.90 12.33 -48.47
CA LYS A 452 -23.86 13.31 -48.99
C LYS A 452 -24.43 14.27 -47.93
N ARG A 453 -24.32 13.93 -46.65
CA ARG A 453 -24.88 14.72 -45.52
C ARG A 453 -23.81 15.37 -44.64
N ARG A 454 -22.54 15.23 -44.98
CA ARG A 454 -21.42 15.75 -44.19
C ARG A 454 -20.83 16.99 -44.85
N VAL A 455 -20.08 17.76 -44.07
CA VAL A 455 -19.39 18.96 -44.56
C VAL A 455 -18.31 18.54 -45.55
N ILE A 456 -18.52 18.92 -46.81
CA ILE A 456 -17.57 18.71 -47.89
C ILE A 456 -16.57 19.87 -47.89
N VAL A 457 -15.28 19.55 -47.93
CA VAL A 457 -14.19 20.52 -48.03
C VAL A 457 -13.35 20.26 -49.28
N LYS A 458 -12.86 21.33 -49.90
CA LYS A 458 -11.96 21.24 -51.04
C LYS A 458 -10.53 21.51 -50.58
N TRP A 459 -9.60 20.66 -51.01
CA TRP A 459 -8.16 20.77 -50.81
C TRP A 459 -7.43 20.65 -52.15
N PRO A 460 -6.14 21.03 -52.25
CA PRO A 460 -5.38 21.01 -53.50
C PRO A 460 -5.40 19.66 -54.24
N THR A 461 -5.45 18.54 -53.52
CA THR A 461 -5.43 17.20 -54.11
C THR A 461 -6.82 16.63 -54.40
N GLY A 462 -7.90 17.27 -53.95
CA GLY A 462 -9.23 16.74 -54.15
C GLY A 462 -10.31 17.31 -53.25
N THR A 463 -11.48 16.68 -53.33
CA THR A 463 -12.64 16.99 -52.49
C THR A 463 -12.75 15.94 -51.41
N TYR A 464 -12.94 16.35 -50.16
CA TYR A 464 -12.91 15.50 -48.98
C TYR A 464 -14.11 15.77 -48.07
N VAL A 465 -14.33 14.88 -47.10
CA VAL A 465 -15.38 14.95 -46.08
C VAL A 465 -14.74 14.95 -44.69
N LYS A 466 -15.22 15.83 -43.80
CA LYS A 466 -14.78 15.92 -42.39
C LYS A 466 -15.37 14.81 -41.50
N GLY A 467 -14.75 14.54 -40.34
CA GLY A 467 -15.25 13.59 -39.34
C GLY A 467 -14.91 12.12 -39.61
N GLY A 468 -13.86 11.84 -40.39
CA GLY A 468 -13.35 10.47 -40.55
C GLY A 468 -12.58 10.03 -39.30
N TRP A 469 -12.71 8.78 -38.90
CA TRP A 469 -11.94 8.20 -37.80
C TRP A 469 -10.90 7.22 -38.34
N SER A 470 -9.63 7.46 -38.03
CA SER A 470 -8.56 6.52 -38.31
C SER A 470 -8.00 5.97 -37.00
N GLN A 471 -8.47 4.79 -36.61
CA GLN A 471 -7.89 4.08 -35.48
C GLN A 471 -6.44 3.71 -35.76
N ILE A 472 -5.58 3.96 -34.76
CA ILE A 472 -4.19 3.53 -34.71
C ILE A 472 -4.07 2.31 -33.79
N VAL A 473 -4.61 2.37 -32.56
CA VAL A 473 -4.53 1.26 -31.58
C VAL A 473 -5.93 0.89 -31.08
N PRO A 474 -6.32 -0.40 -31.04
CA PRO A 474 -7.62 -0.81 -30.50
C PRO A 474 -7.65 -0.84 -28.95
N GLY A 475 -8.80 -0.48 -28.36
CA GLY A 475 -9.10 -0.67 -26.94
C GLY A 475 -9.79 -2.01 -26.67
N GLY A 476 -9.65 -2.53 -25.46
CA GLY A 476 -10.14 -3.83 -24.98
C GLY A 476 -9.27 -5.01 -25.40
N VAL A 477 -8.34 -4.79 -26.33
CA VAL A 477 -7.49 -5.82 -26.91
C VAL A 477 -6.21 -5.89 -26.10
N PRO A 478 -5.82 -7.06 -25.57
CA PRO A 478 -4.50 -7.26 -25.00
C PRO A 478 -3.45 -7.07 -26.09
N VAL A 479 -2.74 -5.94 -26.01
CA VAL A 479 -1.63 -5.56 -26.87
C VAL A 479 -0.35 -6.04 -26.20
N ASP A 480 0.53 -6.72 -26.93
CA ASP A 480 1.85 -7.07 -26.39
C ASP A 480 2.59 -5.78 -26.02
N CYS A 481 3.26 -5.72 -24.86
CA CYS A 481 3.93 -4.51 -24.39
C CYS A 481 5.00 -3.99 -25.37
N ASP A 482 5.55 -4.87 -26.20
CA ASP A 482 6.53 -4.55 -27.25
C ASP A 482 5.92 -4.28 -28.65
N SER A 483 4.60 -4.42 -28.80
CA SER A 483 4.00 -4.28 -30.12
C SER A 483 3.85 -2.82 -30.53
N ILE A 484 4.55 -2.45 -31.60
CA ILE A 484 4.47 -1.11 -32.19
C ILE A 484 3.40 -1.14 -33.29
N THR A 485 2.31 -0.39 -33.10
CA THR A 485 1.33 -0.17 -34.18
C THR A 485 1.65 1.12 -34.92
N ARG A 486 1.95 1.01 -36.21
CA ARG A 486 2.23 2.16 -37.09
C ARG A 486 1.14 2.31 -38.12
N LYS A 487 0.78 3.56 -38.43
CA LYS A 487 -0.13 3.91 -39.50
C LYS A 487 0.36 5.19 -40.17
N GLU A 488 0.40 5.18 -41.50
CA GLU A 488 0.91 6.30 -42.29
C GLU A 488 -0.18 7.33 -42.56
N TYR A 489 0.21 8.60 -42.48
CA TYR A 489 -0.65 9.74 -42.75
C TYR A 489 0.12 10.79 -43.56
N TYR A 490 -0.60 11.56 -44.36
CA TYR A 490 -0.08 12.76 -45.01
C TYR A 490 -0.93 13.96 -44.63
N ARG A 491 -0.30 15.14 -44.55
CA ARG A 491 -0.96 16.41 -44.27
C ARG A 491 -0.71 17.36 -45.43
N GLU A 492 -1.78 18.00 -45.88
CA GLU A 492 -1.73 19.01 -46.93
C GLU A 492 -1.82 20.41 -46.33
N TYR A 493 -1.10 21.35 -46.94
CA TYR A 493 -1.13 22.75 -46.56
C TYR A 493 -1.63 23.58 -47.73
N SER A 494 -2.36 24.65 -47.43
CA SER A 494 -2.87 25.58 -48.45
C SER A 494 -1.80 26.53 -49.00
N THR A 495 -0.56 26.44 -48.50
CA THR A 495 0.60 27.22 -48.92
C THR A 495 1.74 26.29 -49.34
N SER A 496 2.54 26.73 -50.31
CA SER A 496 3.76 26.02 -50.75
C SER A 496 4.94 26.17 -49.79
N THR A 497 4.83 27.06 -48.78
CA THR A 497 5.86 27.31 -47.76
C THR A 497 5.31 27.16 -46.33
N PRO A 498 4.76 25.99 -45.96
CA PRO A 498 4.27 25.78 -44.60
C PRO A 498 5.45 25.76 -43.60
N PRO A 499 5.26 26.26 -42.37
CA PRO A 499 6.26 26.11 -41.31
C PRO A 499 6.33 24.64 -40.89
N LEU A 500 7.34 23.92 -41.38
CA LEU A 500 7.52 22.48 -41.12
C LEU A 500 8.35 22.18 -39.85
N GLU A 501 8.92 23.20 -39.23
CA GLU A 501 9.85 23.05 -38.09
C GLU A 501 9.17 22.49 -36.82
N LYS A 502 7.86 22.69 -36.66
CA LYS A 502 7.05 22.12 -35.57
C LYS A 502 5.67 21.73 -36.08
N PHE A 503 5.37 20.43 -36.06
CA PHE A 503 4.01 19.92 -36.24
C PHE A 503 3.55 19.21 -34.96
N THR A 504 2.27 19.31 -34.66
CA THR A 504 1.61 18.58 -33.56
C THR A 504 0.33 17.96 -34.11
N GLU A 505 -0.06 16.82 -33.56
CA GLU A 505 -1.30 16.11 -33.88
C GLU A 505 -1.96 15.59 -32.62
N ASP A 506 -3.28 15.77 -32.54
CA ASP A 506 -4.06 15.24 -31.43
C ASP A 506 -4.41 13.77 -31.68
N ILE A 507 -4.00 12.89 -30.77
CA ILE A 507 -4.49 11.51 -30.70
C ILE A 507 -5.73 11.50 -29.81
N TRP A 508 -6.85 11.11 -30.40
CA TRP A 508 -8.12 10.96 -29.71
C TRP A 508 -8.28 9.52 -29.24
N TYR A 509 -9.20 9.31 -28.30
CA TYR A 509 -9.63 7.97 -27.90
C TYR A 509 -11.14 7.80 -27.94
N TYR A 510 -11.60 6.63 -28.38
CA TYR A 510 -13.01 6.34 -28.63
C TYR A 510 -13.58 5.44 -27.53
N THR A 511 -14.79 5.76 -27.04
CA THR A 511 -15.50 4.95 -26.02
C THR A 511 -16.73 4.28 -26.64
N LEU A 512 -16.91 2.99 -26.36
CA LEU A 512 -17.99 2.14 -26.91
C LEU A 512 -19.42 2.63 -26.64
N LYS A 513 -19.60 3.60 -25.74
CA LYS A 513 -20.92 4.17 -25.43
C LYS A 513 -21.59 4.87 -26.64
N GLY A 514 -20.86 5.13 -27.73
CA GLY A 514 -21.41 5.71 -28.98
C GLY A 514 -21.54 4.77 -30.21
N PHE A 515 -21.17 3.48 -30.11
CA PHE A 515 -21.08 2.59 -31.29
C PHE A 515 -22.45 2.26 -31.92
N LEU A 516 -23.46 1.97 -31.10
CA LEU A 516 -24.80 1.61 -31.57
C LEU A 516 -25.54 2.80 -32.19
N ASP A 517 -25.44 3.98 -31.57
CA ASP A 517 -26.01 5.23 -32.11
C ASP A 517 -25.36 5.57 -33.46
N LEU A 518 -24.05 5.36 -33.60
CA LEU A 518 -23.33 5.57 -34.85
C LEU A 518 -23.79 4.59 -35.94
N LEU A 519 -23.96 3.30 -35.62
CA LEU A 519 -24.47 2.29 -36.57
C LEU A 519 -25.86 2.65 -37.08
N ILE A 520 -26.77 3.01 -36.16
CA ILE A 520 -28.15 3.38 -36.55
C ILE A 520 -28.12 4.62 -37.44
N ASN A 521 -27.35 5.65 -37.09
CA ASN A 521 -27.20 6.85 -37.90
C ASN A 521 -26.59 6.55 -39.28
N MET A 522 -25.62 5.64 -39.37
CA MET A 522 -24.99 5.27 -40.64
C MET A 522 -25.97 4.61 -41.62
N VAL A 523 -26.79 3.68 -41.16
CA VAL A 523 -27.66 2.89 -42.07
C VAL A 523 -28.98 3.60 -42.36
N SER A 524 -29.55 4.31 -41.38
CA SER A 524 -30.81 5.03 -41.56
C SER A 524 -30.63 6.48 -42.07
N GLY A 525 -29.42 7.02 -41.96
CA GLY A 525 -29.14 8.44 -42.18
C GLY A 525 -29.70 9.36 -41.09
N ASP A 526 -30.21 8.84 -39.97
CA ASP A 526 -30.66 9.68 -38.86
C ASP A 526 -29.50 10.47 -38.21
N SER A 527 -29.88 11.39 -37.34
CA SER A 527 -28.95 12.20 -36.52
C SER A 527 -29.28 12.01 -35.04
N LEU A 528 -29.40 10.77 -34.60
CA LEU A 528 -29.58 10.45 -33.18
C LEU A 528 -28.34 10.92 -32.40
N GLU A 529 -28.57 11.47 -31.21
CA GLU A 529 -27.51 11.93 -30.32
C GLU A 529 -26.58 10.78 -29.94
N VAL A 530 -25.32 10.88 -30.35
CA VAL A 530 -24.26 9.89 -30.05
C VAL A 530 -23.68 10.22 -28.67
N SER A 531 -23.68 9.26 -27.74
CA SER A 531 -23.30 9.54 -26.35
C SER A 531 -21.86 10.08 -26.21
N SER A 532 -21.67 11.03 -25.29
CA SER A 532 -20.37 11.42 -24.73
C SER A 532 -20.26 10.93 -23.27
N GLN A 533 -19.06 10.97 -22.69
CA GLN A 533 -18.65 10.31 -21.43
C GLN A 533 -19.57 10.49 -20.21
N ALA A 534 -20.52 11.44 -20.21
CA ALA A 534 -21.35 11.79 -19.07
C ALA A 534 -22.75 11.13 -18.98
N ARG A 535 -23.27 10.44 -20.00
CA ARG A 535 -24.64 9.85 -19.95
C ARG A 535 -24.78 8.51 -20.69
N VAL A 536 -25.57 7.58 -20.13
CA VAL A 536 -26.08 6.40 -20.84
C VAL A 536 -27.19 6.88 -21.80
N CYS A 537 -26.98 6.79 -23.11
CA CYS A 537 -27.96 7.34 -24.07
C CYS A 537 -29.29 6.59 -24.10
N THR A 538 -29.30 5.25 -24.05
CA THR A 538 -30.54 4.49 -24.28
C THR A 538 -31.16 3.99 -22.97
N THR A 539 -31.71 4.90 -22.17
CA THR A 539 -32.57 4.55 -21.01
C THR A 539 -34.00 4.16 -21.41
N HIS A 540 -34.36 4.46 -22.66
CA HIS A 540 -35.66 4.24 -23.27
C HIS A 540 -35.47 3.73 -24.69
N PHE A 541 -36.38 2.87 -25.16
CA PHE A 541 -36.35 2.38 -26.53
C PHE A 541 -36.52 3.53 -27.54
N ARG A 542 -35.67 3.57 -28.55
CA ARG A 542 -35.73 4.54 -29.65
C ARG A 542 -35.97 3.82 -30.97
N THR A 543 -36.48 4.52 -31.98
CA THR A 543 -36.64 3.96 -33.32
C THR A 543 -36.02 4.88 -34.33
N SER A 544 -35.31 4.32 -35.31
CA SER A 544 -34.88 5.08 -36.48
C SER A 544 -36.08 5.51 -37.32
N ARG A 545 -35.84 6.45 -38.25
CA ARG A 545 -36.69 6.65 -39.43
C ARG A 545 -36.69 5.40 -40.31
N TRP A 546 -37.70 5.30 -41.17
CA TRP A 546 -37.74 4.29 -42.22
C TRP A 546 -36.64 4.54 -43.25
N PHE A 547 -35.97 3.48 -43.67
CA PHE A 547 -34.98 3.50 -44.75
C PHE A 547 -35.12 2.24 -45.60
N THR A 548 -34.65 2.29 -46.85
CA THR A 548 -34.77 1.18 -47.81
C THR A 548 -33.40 0.63 -48.18
N ILE A 549 -33.27 -0.70 -48.14
CA ILE A 549 -32.11 -1.44 -48.65
C ILE A 549 -32.65 -2.41 -49.71
N ASN A 550 -32.17 -2.33 -50.95
CA ASN A 550 -32.64 -3.16 -52.08
C ASN A 550 -34.17 -3.25 -52.17
N GLU A 551 -34.85 -2.09 -52.18
CA GLU A 551 -36.32 -1.94 -52.24
C GLU A 551 -37.11 -2.47 -51.03
N ARG A 552 -36.44 -3.07 -50.03
CA ARG A 552 -37.06 -3.50 -48.77
C ARG A 552 -36.95 -2.40 -47.73
N ALA A 553 -38.09 -2.01 -47.15
CA ALA A 553 -38.14 -1.02 -46.08
C ALA A 553 -37.79 -1.62 -44.72
N PHE A 554 -36.90 -0.95 -43.99
CA PHE A 554 -36.44 -1.30 -42.66
C PHE A 554 -36.64 -0.14 -41.69
N ARG A 555 -36.81 -0.49 -40.41
CA ARG A 555 -36.81 0.43 -39.29
C ARG A 555 -36.10 -0.26 -38.12
N LEU A 556 -35.06 0.36 -37.59
CA LEU A 556 -34.31 -0.20 -36.46
C LEU A 556 -34.93 0.26 -35.15
N ILE A 557 -34.93 -0.65 -34.16
CA ILE A 557 -35.37 -0.39 -32.81
C ILE A 557 -34.12 -0.48 -31.93
N ASP A 558 -33.76 0.63 -31.32
CA ASP A 558 -32.71 0.68 -30.30
C ASP A 558 -33.31 0.38 -28.92
N SER A 559 -32.67 -0.49 -28.16
CA SER A 559 -33.15 -0.96 -26.86
C SER A 559 -32.11 -0.69 -25.77
N PRO A 560 -32.52 -0.42 -24.52
CA PRO A 560 -31.60 -0.44 -23.38
C PRO A 560 -30.81 -1.75 -23.31
N GLY A 561 -29.50 -1.67 -23.13
CA GLY A 561 -28.62 -2.84 -23.03
C GLY A 561 -28.64 -3.49 -21.63
N PHE A 562 -28.24 -4.76 -21.55
CA PHE A 562 -28.12 -5.53 -20.30
C PHE A 562 -26.78 -5.29 -19.55
N ASN A 563 -26.11 -4.16 -19.80
CA ASN A 563 -24.75 -3.85 -19.37
C ASN A 563 -24.67 -2.88 -18.17
N SER A 564 -25.80 -2.58 -17.50
CA SER A 564 -25.86 -1.72 -16.32
C SER A 564 -26.10 -2.51 -15.02
N THR A 565 -25.68 -1.97 -13.88
CA THR A 565 -26.05 -2.42 -12.51
C THR A 565 -27.43 -1.93 -12.07
N SER A 566 -28.00 -0.95 -12.79
CA SER A 566 -29.38 -0.46 -12.62
C SER A 566 -29.89 0.12 -13.95
N PRO A 567 -31.08 -0.25 -14.46
CA PRO A 567 -32.07 -1.19 -13.90
C PRO A 567 -31.65 -2.67 -14.01
N SER A 568 -32.34 -3.57 -13.30
CA SER A 568 -32.06 -5.01 -13.28
C SER A 568 -32.35 -5.71 -14.63
N ASP A 569 -31.69 -6.85 -14.91
CA ASP A 569 -31.92 -7.62 -16.14
C ASP A 569 -33.40 -7.99 -16.34
N LEU A 570 -34.11 -8.27 -15.25
CA LEU A 570 -35.55 -8.56 -15.28
C LEU A 570 -36.37 -7.33 -15.69
N GLU A 571 -36.03 -6.14 -15.20
CA GLU A 571 -36.70 -4.90 -15.59
C GLU A 571 -36.46 -4.54 -17.05
N ILE A 572 -35.24 -4.75 -17.56
CA ILE A 572 -34.93 -4.56 -18.98
C ILE A 572 -35.73 -5.55 -19.82
N MET A 573 -35.83 -6.81 -19.40
CA MET A 573 -36.64 -7.83 -20.04
C MET A 573 -38.13 -7.46 -20.06
N LYS A 574 -38.68 -6.94 -18.94
CA LYS A 574 -40.06 -6.44 -18.86
C LYS A 574 -40.29 -5.30 -19.85
N LYS A 575 -39.36 -4.33 -19.91
CA LYS A 575 -39.44 -3.22 -20.87
C LYS A 575 -39.41 -3.72 -22.33
N LEU A 576 -38.58 -4.72 -22.64
CA LEU A 576 -38.51 -5.33 -23.98
C LEU A 576 -39.82 -6.03 -24.36
N VAL A 577 -40.34 -6.90 -23.48
CA VAL A 577 -41.61 -7.61 -23.68
C VAL A 577 -42.75 -6.62 -23.88
N TYR A 578 -42.87 -5.62 -22.99
CA TYR A 578 -43.89 -4.59 -23.08
C TYR A 578 -43.81 -3.80 -24.40
N TYR A 579 -42.59 -3.42 -24.79
CA TYR A 579 -42.35 -2.64 -25.99
C TYR A 579 -42.75 -3.40 -27.26
N LEU A 580 -42.33 -4.68 -27.37
CA LEU A 580 -42.61 -5.53 -28.52
C LEU A 580 -44.09 -5.95 -28.60
N ALA A 581 -44.78 -6.06 -27.46
CA ALA A 581 -46.18 -6.47 -27.41
C ALA A 581 -47.18 -5.37 -27.85
N ARG A 582 -46.80 -4.09 -27.82
CA ARG A 582 -47.70 -2.99 -28.17
C ARG A 582 -48.03 -2.97 -29.68
N PRO A 583 -49.31 -2.94 -30.08
CA PRO A 583 -49.69 -2.75 -31.47
C PRO A 583 -49.43 -1.30 -31.88
N ARG A 584 -48.46 -1.07 -32.76
CA ARG A 584 -48.11 0.29 -33.23
C ARG A 584 -48.57 0.58 -34.65
N ASP A 585 -48.56 -0.43 -35.51
CA ASP A 585 -49.07 -0.38 -36.87
C ASP A 585 -49.54 -1.79 -37.29
N ARG A 586 -50.70 -1.90 -37.94
CA ARG A 586 -51.34 -3.19 -38.24
C ARG A 586 -50.55 -4.08 -39.22
N ASN A 587 -49.50 -3.56 -39.87
CA ASN A 587 -48.75 -4.25 -40.92
C ASN A 587 -47.23 -4.37 -40.65
N ILE A 588 -46.72 -3.98 -39.48
CA ILE A 588 -45.27 -4.10 -39.18
C ILE A 588 -45.01 -5.39 -38.40
N ARG A 589 -44.07 -6.21 -38.88
CA ARG A 589 -43.62 -7.44 -38.21
C ARG A 589 -42.13 -7.33 -37.85
N LEU A 590 -41.75 -7.90 -36.70
CA LEU A 590 -40.34 -8.02 -36.31
C LEU A 590 -39.65 -8.98 -37.29
N ALA A 591 -38.60 -8.52 -37.97
CA ALA A 591 -37.89 -9.28 -39.01
C ALA A 591 -36.68 -10.05 -38.46
N GLY A 592 -36.09 -9.61 -37.36
CA GLY A 592 -34.93 -10.26 -36.75
C GLY A 592 -34.42 -9.50 -35.53
N VAL A 593 -33.44 -10.10 -34.85
CA VAL A 593 -32.76 -9.51 -33.69
C VAL A 593 -31.27 -9.43 -34.01
N LEU A 594 -30.71 -8.23 -33.94
CA LEU A 594 -29.28 -8.00 -34.01
C LEU A 594 -28.77 -7.76 -32.60
N TYR A 595 -28.12 -8.75 -32.00
CA TYR A 595 -27.50 -8.62 -30.68
C TYR A 595 -26.05 -8.17 -30.86
N LEU A 596 -25.72 -6.95 -30.43
CA LEU A 596 -24.35 -6.46 -30.44
C LEU A 596 -23.64 -6.89 -29.16
N HIS A 597 -22.52 -7.60 -29.31
CA HIS A 597 -21.67 -7.97 -28.20
C HIS A 597 -20.31 -7.30 -28.33
N SER A 598 -20.02 -6.36 -27.45
CA SER A 598 -18.66 -5.86 -27.24
C SER A 598 -17.88 -6.87 -26.38
N GLU A 599 -16.58 -7.03 -26.62
CA GLU A 599 -15.66 -7.86 -25.80
C GLU A 599 -15.54 -7.39 -24.32
N SER A 600 -16.41 -6.50 -23.85
CA SER A 600 -16.47 -6.04 -22.47
C SER A 600 -16.99 -7.14 -21.53
N ASN A 601 -16.32 -7.30 -20.38
CA ASN A 601 -16.57 -8.28 -19.31
C ASN A 601 -18.05 -8.35 -18.89
N ILE A 602 -18.84 -9.19 -19.56
CA ILE A 602 -20.05 -9.74 -18.98
C ILE A 602 -19.63 -11.11 -18.44
N GLY A 603 -19.64 -11.29 -17.12
CA GLY A 603 -19.31 -12.57 -16.49
C GLY A 603 -20.01 -13.72 -17.24
N ILE A 604 -19.24 -14.75 -17.59
CA ILE A 604 -19.67 -15.86 -18.47
C ILE A 604 -21.03 -16.42 -18.02
N GLY A 605 -21.28 -16.48 -16.71
CA GLY A 605 -22.55 -16.88 -16.11
C GLY A 605 -23.73 -15.94 -16.41
N ARG A 606 -23.56 -14.61 -16.24
CA ARG A 606 -24.60 -13.61 -16.54
C ARG A 606 -24.90 -13.56 -18.03
N LEU A 607 -23.87 -13.61 -18.88
CA LEU A 607 -24.04 -13.64 -20.34
C LEU A 607 -24.80 -14.91 -20.76
N LYS A 608 -24.43 -16.08 -20.24
CA LYS A 608 -25.13 -17.35 -20.50
C LYS A 608 -26.58 -17.30 -20.03
N LYS A 609 -26.87 -16.64 -18.90
CA LYS A 609 -28.24 -16.41 -18.41
C LYS A 609 -29.05 -15.54 -19.38
N ILE A 610 -28.47 -14.46 -19.90
CA ILE A 610 -29.12 -13.57 -20.88
C ILE A 610 -29.36 -14.30 -22.21
N MET A 611 -28.38 -15.04 -22.73
CA MET A 611 -28.53 -15.82 -23.97
C MET A 611 -29.63 -16.87 -23.85
N ASN A 612 -29.68 -17.58 -22.72
CA ASN A 612 -30.77 -18.50 -22.42
C ASN A 612 -32.11 -17.78 -22.28
N ALA A 613 -32.13 -16.58 -21.70
CA ALA A 613 -33.35 -15.80 -21.58
C ALA A 613 -33.88 -15.34 -22.95
N LEU A 614 -33.00 -14.91 -23.85
CA LEU A 614 -33.38 -14.59 -25.24
C LEU A 614 -33.90 -15.84 -25.97
N ARG A 615 -33.26 -17.00 -25.77
CA ARG A 615 -33.72 -18.28 -26.32
C ARG A 615 -35.14 -18.61 -25.85
N ASN A 616 -35.40 -18.50 -24.54
CA ASN A 616 -36.70 -18.78 -23.94
C ASN A 616 -37.79 -17.77 -24.38
N LEU A 617 -37.39 -16.50 -24.54
CA LEU A 617 -38.28 -15.40 -24.94
C LEU A 617 -38.76 -15.57 -26.39
N PHE A 618 -37.84 -15.85 -27.32
CA PHE A 618 -38.14 -15.95 -28.75
C PHE A 618 -38.57 -17.36 -29.18
N GLY A 619 -38.03 -18.41 -28.56
CA GLY A 619 -38.27 -19.82 -28.85
C GLY A 619 -37.45 -20.37 -30.04
N GLU A 620 -37.32 -21.70 -30.11
CA GLU A 620 -36.52 -22.41 -31.13
C GLU A 620 -36.76 -21.94 -32.58
N PRO A 621 -38.02 -21.75 -33.06
CA PRO A 621 -38.25 -21.36 -34.45
C PRO A 621 -37.72 -19.96 -34.82
N TRP A 622 -37.39 -19.14 -33.82
CA TRP A 622 -36.87 -17.78 -34.00
C TRP A 622 -35.36 -17.68 -33.99
N LEU A 623 -34.65 -18.70 -33.50
CA LEU A 623 -33.20 -18.66 -33.35
C LEU A 623 -32.46 -18.36 -34.67
N PRO A 624 -32.89 -18.87 -35.86
CA PRO A 624 -32.29 -18.47 -37.14
C PRO A 624 -32.44 -16.99 -37.52
N SER A 625 -33.37 -16.28 -36.88
CA SER A 625 -33.61 -14.83 -37.06
C SER A 625 -32.86 -13.97 -36.05
N ILE A 626 -31.98 -14.58 -35.23
CA ILE A 626 -31.10 -13.90 -34.30
C ILE A 626 -29.68 -13.91 -34.90
N THR A 627 -29.10 -12.73 -35.02
CA THR A 627 -27.69 -12.55 -35.41
C THR A 627 -26.95 -11.94 -34.23
N ILE A 628 -25.94 -12.64 -33.74
CA ILE A 628 -25.01 -12.19 -32.71
C ILE A 628 -23.82 -11.56 -33.44
N ALA A 629 -23.68 -10.25 -33.32
CA ALA A 629 -22.64 -9.49 -33.96
C ALA A 629 -21.57 -9.12 -32.93
N ILE A 630 -20.37 -9.67 -33.09
CA ILE A 630 -19.24 -9.37 -32.22
C ILE A 630 -18.62 -8.05 -32.68
N THR A 631 -18.67 -7.06 -31.80
CA THR A 631 -18.17 -5.70 -32.03
C THR A 631 -16.85 -5.54 -31.28
N GLY A 632 -15.73 -5.61 -32.00
CA GLY A 632 -14.38 -5.47 -31.45
C GLY A 632 -13.38 -5.40 -32.59
N ASN A 633 -12.35 -4.57 -32.46
CA ASN A 633 -11.36 -4.36 -33.52
C ASN A 633 -10.23 -5.41 -33.53
N ALA A 634 -10.38 -6.51 -32.78
CA ALA A 634 -9.41 -7.62 -32.70
C ALA A 634 -9.90 -8.99 -33.15
N VAL A 635 -11.09 -9.11 -33.75
CA VAL A 635 -11.29 -10.28 -34.61
C VAL A 635 -10.58 -9.94 -35.92
N THR A 636 -9.27 -10.18 -35.96
CA THR A 636 -8.67 -10.73 -37.18
C THR A 636 -9.62 -11.80 -37.67
N ASN A 637 -9.78 -11.99 -38.98
CA ASN A 637 -10.52 -13.14 -39.52
C ASN A 637 -9.87 -14.50 -39.13
N ASP A 638 -9.28 -14.62 -37.93
CA ASP A 638 -8.82 -15.82 -37.29
C ASP A 638 -10.00 -16.78 -37.16
N PRO A 639 -10.03 -17.82 -38.01
CA PRO A 639 -11.09 -18.80 -38.01
C PRO A 639 -11.17 -19.55 -36.67
N VAL A 640 -10.08 -19.58 -35.89
CA VAL A 640 -9.97 -20.29 -34.61
C VAL A 640 -10.78 -19.58 -33.52
N ALA A 641 -10.65 -18.25 -33.39
CA ALA A 641 -11.39 -17.47 -32.40
C ALA A 641 -12.92 -17.49 -32.64
N VAL A 642 -13.34 -17.36 -33.90
CA VAL A 642 -14.76 -17.47 -34.27
C VAL A 642 -15.29 -18.90 -34.07
N SER A 643 -14.44 -19.92 -34.26
CA SER A 643 -14.80 -21.32 -33.99
C SER A 643 -14.99 -21.58 -32.49
N GLN A 644 -14.19 -20.95 -31.62
CA GLN A 644 -14.36 -21.04 -30.16
C GLN A 644 -15.69 -20.44 -29.68
N LEU A 645 -16.15 -19.33 -30.28
CA LEU A 645 -17.45 -18.72 -29.98
C LEU A 645 -18.65 -19.60 -30.37
N LYS A 646 -18.44 -20.55 -31.29
CA LYS A 646 -19.43 -21.54 -31.73
C LYS A 646 -19.39 -22.84 -30.93
N GLY A 647 -18.36 -23.03 -30.10
CA GLY A 647 -18.15 -24.24 -29.30
C GLY A 647 -19.20 -24.44 -28.20
N SER A 648 -19.34 -25.68 -27.71
CA SER A 648 -20.33 -26.07 -26.69
C SER A 648 -20.17 -25.37 -25.34
N THR A 649 -18.98 -24.85 -25.05
CA THR A 649 -18.66 -24.09 -23.82
C THR A 649 -18.97 -22.60 -23.94
N SER A 650 -19.29 -22.10 -25.14
CA SER A 650 -19.59 -20.69 -25.39
C SER A 650 -20.92 -20.26 -24.74
N PRO A 651 -20.99 -19.05 -24.14
CA PRO A 651 -22.27 -18.46 -23.69
C PRO A 651 -23.30 -18.34 -24.82
N PHE A 652 -22.84 -18.19 -26.07
CA PHE A 652 -23.68 -18.08 -27.27
C PHE A 652 -24.17 -19.43 -27.79
N TYR A 653 -23.64 -20.53 -27.27
CA TYR A 653 -23.93 -21.88 -27.78
C TYR A 653 -25.43 -22.19 -27.75
N SER A 654 -26.16 -21.72 -26.73
CA SER A 654 -27.60 -22.00 -26.62
C SER A 654 -28.43 -21.37 -27.74
N LEU A 655 -28.00 -20.22 -28.28
CA LEU A 655 -28.64 -19.61 -29.44
C LEU A 655 -28.07 -20.17 -30.75
N HIS A 656 -26.74 -20.34 -30.83
CA HIS A 656 -26.06 -20.83 -32.03
C HIS A 656 -26.44 -22.27 -32.39
N SER A 657 -26.53 -23.17 -31.40
CA SER A 657 -26.98 -24.56 -31.60
C SER A 657 -28.41 -24.65 -32.15
N GLY A 658 -29.24 -23.64 -31.91
CA GLY A 658 -30.58 -23.53 -32.48
C GLY A 658 -30.65 -22.76 -33.81
N GLY A 659 -29.52 -22.36 -34.37
CA GLY A 659 -29.42 -21.75 -35.70
C GLY A 659 -29.14 -20.25 -35.72
N ALA A 660 -28.91 -19.59 -34.58
CA ALA A 660 -28.49 -18.19 -34.56
C ALA A 660 -27.13 -18.01 -35.24
N LYS A 661 -27.00 -16.94 -36.02
CA LYS A 661 -25.76 -16.63 -36.74
C LYS A 661 -24.81 -15.86 -35.83
N ILE A 662 -23.54 -16.24 -35.79
CA ILE A 662 -22.48 -15.46 -35.15
C ILE A 662 -21.63 -14.84 -36.25
N VAL A 663 -21.53 -13.52 -36.25
CA VAL A 663 -20.79 -12.73 -37.25
C VAL A 663 -19.87 -11.73 -36.56
N THR A 664 -18.76 -11.41 -37.21
CA THR A 664 -17.90 -10.28 -36.85
C THR A 664 -18.45 -9.03 -37.52
N LEU A 665 -18.55 -7.92 -36.79
CA LEU A 665 -19.13 -6.69 -37.32
C LEU A 665 -18.08 -5.59 -37.41
N SER A 666 -17.74 -5.20 -38.64
CA SER A 666 -17.00 -3.97 -38.94
C SER A 666 -17.99 -2.83 -39.19
N LEU A 667 -17.55 -1.57 -39.03
CA LEU A 667 -18.34 -0.38 -39.37
C LEU A 667 -18.44 -0.16 -40.89
N GLU A 668 -18.62 -1.22 -41.66
CA GLU A 668 -18.85 -1.15 -43.10
C GLU A 668 -20.36 -1.22 -43.38
N ILE A 669 -20.89 -0.18 -44.04
CA ILE A 669 -22.33 -0.07 -44.31
C ILE A 669 -22.85 -1.28 -45.12
N GLN A 670 -22.03 -1.83 -46.01
CA GLN A 670 -22.39 -2.97 -46.85
C GLN A 670 -22.58 -4.25 -46.03
N GLN A 671 -21.69 -4.52 -45.07
CA GLN A 671 -21.80 -5.68 -44.19
C GLN A 671 -23.07 -5.59 -43.31
N ILE A 672 -23.38 -4.40 -42.80
CA ILE A 672 -24.60 -4.18 -42.01
C ILE A 672 -25.84 -4.36 -42.88
N GLN A 673 -25.83 -3.86 -44.13
CA GLN A 673 -26.92 -4.05 -45.09
C GLN A 673 -27.14 -5.53 -45.42
N GLU A 674 -26.09 -6.32 -45.59
CA GLU A 674 -26.16 -7.77 -45.82
C GLU A 674 -26.80 -8.52 -44.63
N ILE A 675 -26.42 -8.16 -43.40
CA ILE A 675 -27.03 -8.73 -42.19
C ILE A 675 -28.53 -8.43 -42.13
N LEU A 676 -28.91 -7.17 -42.41
CA LEU A 676 -30.31 -6.74 -42.40
C LEU A 676 -31.13 -7.41 -43.50
N LEU A 677 -30.58 -7.57 -44.71
CA LEU A 677 -31.22 -8.29 -45.81
C LEU A 677 -31.37 -9.79 -45.49
N GLY A 678 -30.46 -10.36 -44.71
CA GLY A 678 -30.48 -11.75 -44.27
C GLY A 678 -31.60 -12.10 -43.27
N PHE A 679 -32.31 -11.10 -42.73
CA PHE A 679 -33.47 -11.32 -41.86
C PHE A 679 -34.73 -11.65 -42.66
N GLY A 680 -35.45 -12.71 -42.28
CA GLY A 680 -36.65 -13.17 -42.98
C GLY A 680 -37.81 -12.16 -42.95
N SER A 681 -38.67 -12.18 -43.97
CA SER A 681 -39.90 -11.35 -44.01
C SER A 681 -41.13 -12.05 -43.41
N ASN A 682 -41.04 -13.36 -43.16
CA ASN A 682 -42.16 -14.22 -42.73
C ASN A 682 -41.87 -15.04 -41.46
N ASN A 683 -41.29 -14.41 -40.43
CA ASN A 683 -41.08 -15.10 -39.16
C ASN A 683 -42.40 -15.36 -38.42
N PRO A 684 -42.53 -16.51 -37.71
CA PRO A 684 -43.67 -16.75 -36.82
C PRO A 684 -43.71 -15.70 -35.70
N LYS A 685 -44.78 -15.64 -34.89
CA LYS A 685 -44.74 -14.80 -33.69
C LYS A 685 -43.74 -15.37 -32.66
N PRO A 686 -42.90 -14.54 -32.02
CA PRO A 686 -42.01 -14.98 -30.93
C PRO A 686 -42.77 -15.73 -29.82
N HIS A 687 -42.10 -16.68 -29.16
CA HIS A 687 -42.70 -17.56 -28.15
C HIS A 687 -43.45 -16.81 -27.04
N PHE A 688 -42.92 -15.68 -26.56
CA PHE A 688 -43.54 -14.89 -25.49
C PHE A 688 -44.95 -14.38 -25.83
N TYR A 689 -45.31 -14.21 -27.12
CA TYR A 689 -46.65 -13.76 -27.51
C TYR A 689 -47.77 -14.70 -27.05
N ARG A 690 -47.46 -15.99 -26.79
CA ARG A 690 -48.44 -16.94 -26.23
C ARG A 690 -48.92 -16.56 -24.83
N ARG A 691 -48.13 -15.75 -24.11
CA ARG A 691 -48.40 -15.30 -22.74
C ARG A 691 -48.90 -13.87 -22.66
N ILE A 692 -49.01 -13.18 -23.80
CA ILE A 692 -49.40 -11.78 -23.87
C ILE A 692 -50.85 -11.65 -24.34
N ARG A 693 -51.64 -10.82 -23.63
CA ARG A 693 -52.96 -10.37 -24.06
C ARG A 693 -52.99 -8.85 -24.14
N VAL A 694 -53.38 -8.31 -25.28
CA VAL A 694 -53.56 -6.88 -25.47
C VAL A 694 -55.05 -6.58 -25.38
N THR A 695 -55.48 -5.95 -24.29
CA THR A 695 -56.90 -5.62 -24.04
C THR A 695 -57.23 -4.18 -24.48
N LEU A 696 -56.27 -3.27 -24.41
CA LEU A 696 -56.34 -1.89 -24.93
C LEU A 696 -54.98 -1.48 -25.54
N PRO A 697 -54.91 -0.44 -26.41
CA PRO A 697 -53.66 0.01 -27.04
C PRO A 697 -52.52 0.30 -26.04
N ASP A 698 -52.88 0.71 -24.82
CA ASP A 698 -51.92 1.01 -23.75
C ASP A 698 -51.86 -0.04 -22.62
N ARG A 699 -52.65 -1.13 -22.70
CA ARG A 699 -52.77 -2.14 -21.63
C ARG A 699 -52.43 -3.53 -22.15
N VAL A 700 -51.23 -3.98 -21.80
CA VAL A 700 -50.66 -5.29 -22.15
C VAL A 700 -50.58 -6.15 -20.89
N GLU A 701 -51.37 -7.22 -20.84
CA GLU A 701 -51.36 -8.18 -19.74
C GLU A 701 -50.39 -9.33 -20.01
N GLY A 702 -49.78 -9.87 -18.94
CA GLY A 702 -48.87 -11.01 -19.01
C GLY A 702 -47.39 -10.68 -19.22
N VAL A 703 -47.03 -9.39 -19.23
CA VAL A 703 -45.64 -8.91 -19.40
C VAL A 703 -44.70 -9.45 -18.33
N ASP A 704 -45.07 -9.30 -17.05
CA ASP A 704 -44.24 -9.77 -15.93
C ASP A 704 -44.00 -11.28 -16.01
N ARG A 705 -45.08 -12.04 -16.22
CA ARG A 705 -45.01 -13.50 -16.35
C ARG A 705 -44.14 -13.94 -17.53
N ALA A 706 -44.27 -13.29 -18.67
CA ALA A 706 -43.46 -13.60 -19.85
C ALA A 706 -41.96 -13.29 -19.64
N ALA A 707 -41.65 -12.18 -18.96
CA ALA A 707 -40.28 -11.82 -18.62
C ALA A 707 -39.67 -12.78 -17.57
N GLU A 708 -40.44 -13.17 -16.56
CA GLU A 708 -40.02 -14.14 -15.54
C GLU A 708 -39.82 -15.54 -16.10
N GLU A 709 -40.72 -16.02 -16.96
CA GLU A 709 -40.57 -17.32 -17.66
C GLU A 709 -39.32 -17.33 -18.55
N ALA A 710 -39.01 -16.21 -19.23
CA ALA A 710 -37.80 -16.09 -20.03
C ALA A 710 -36.52 -16.25 -19.18
N MET A 711 -36.48 -15.66 -17.98
CA MET A 711 -35.29 -15.63 -17.13
C MET A 711 -34.99 -16.95 -16.37
N ARG A 712 -35.76 -18.03 -16.57
CA ARG A 712 -35.55 -19.33 -15.89
C ARG A 712 -34.43 -20.19 -16.53
N PRO A 713 -33.69 -21.02 -15.75
CA PRO A 713 -32.60 -21.87 -16.27
C PRO A 713 -33.07 -22.95 -17.27
N HIS A 714 -32.27 -23.21 -18.30
CA HIS A 714 -32.53 -24.17 -19.39
C HIS A 714 -31.91 -25.56 -19.09
N ARG A 715 -32.60 -26.69 -19.37
CA ARG A 715 -32.11 -28.08 -19.18
C ARG A 715 -31.97 -28.79 -20.53
N VAL A 716 -30.80 -29.36 -20.89
CA VAL A 716 -30.60 -30.19 -22.11
C VAL A 716 -29.58 -31.33 -21.86
N GLU A 717 -29.90 -32.54 -22.35
CA GLU A 717 -29.20 -33.84 -22.28
C GLU A 717 -28.10 -34.01 -23.37
N SER A 718 -27.03 -34.79 -23.13
CA SER A 718 -25.78 -34.81 -23.93
C SER A 718 -25.29 -36.21 -24.40
N THR A 719 -24.67 -36.30 -25.60
CA THR A 719 -23.73 -37.38 -26.06
C THR A 719 -22.66 -36.81 -27.02
N GLY A 720 -21.39 -37.26 -26.95
CA GLY A 720 -20.20 -36.64 -27.58
C GLY A 720 -19.36 -37.51 -28.54
N ASP A 721 -18.12 -37.03 -28.86
CA ASP A 721 -16.81 -37.72 -29.01
C ASP A 721 -15.86 -37.06 -30.07
N ALA A 722 -14.52 -37.20 -29.94
CA ALA A 722 -13.47 -36.50 -30.73
C ALA A 722 -12.27 -37.41 -31.11
N GLY A 723 -11.49 -37.08 -32.18
CA GLY A 723 -10.24 -37.79 -32.53
C GLY A 723 -9.25 -37.14 -33.54
N SER A 724 -8.00 -36.93 -33.06
CA SER A 724 -6.57 -37.02 -33.55
C SER A 724 -6.08 -37.01 -35.04
N SER A 725 -4.85 -36.49 -35.29
CA SER A 725 -3.84 -36.88 -36.34
C SER A 725 -2.48 -36.13 -36.20
N ARG A 726 -1.38 -36.41 -36.95
CA ARG A 726 -0.40 -37.53 -37.05
C ARG A 726 0.94 -36.92 -37.62
N ARG A 727 2.09 -37.59 -37.50
CA ARG A 727 3.51 -37.09 -37.65
C ARG A 727 4.24 -37.61 -38.93
N VAL A 728 5.31 -36.93 -39.38
CA VAL A 728 6.26 -37.30 -40.49
C VAL A 728 7.59 -37.87 -39.93
N THR A 729 8.34 -38.60 -40.76
CA THR A 729 9.23 -39.76 -40.51
C THR A 729 10.67 -39.53 -40.02
N LEU A 730 11.22 -40.60 -39.42
CA LEU A 730 12.23 -40.68 -38.35
C LEU A 730 13.71 -40.77 -38.79
N GLN A 731 13.99 -41.24 -40.01
CA GLN A 731 15.31 -41.78 -40.35
C GLN A 731 16.38 -40.71 -40.64
N GLU A 732 16.00 -39.55 -41.15
CA GLU A 732 16.96 -38.49 -41.49
C GLU A 732 17.41 -37.68 -40.25
N SER A 733 16.63 -37.75 -39.16
CA SER A 733 16.96 -37.08 -37.90
C SER A 733 17.94 -37.88 -37.03
N GLU A 734 18.06 -39.19 -37.21
CA GLU A 734 18.78 -40.06 -36.26
C GLU A 734 20.29 -40.04 -36.46
N ALA A 735 20.76 -39.93 -37.70
CA ALA A 735 22.20 -39.94 -38.01
C ALA A 735 22.90 -38.66 -37.52
N SER A 736 22.30 -37.48 -37.76
CA SER A 736 22.83 -36.21 -37.24
C SER A 736 22.72 -36.11 -35.72
N ARG A 737 21.73 -36.76 -35.10
CA ARG A 737 21.54 -36.80 -33.66
C ARG A 737 22.65 -37.61 -32.97
N GLN A 738 23.08 -38.73 -33.53
CA GLN A 738 24.09 -39.58 -32.89
C GLN A 738 25.48 -38.92 -32.81
N GLN A 739 25.89 -38.17 -33.84
CA GLN A 739 27.17 -37.44 -33.82
C GLN A 739 27.15 -36.24 -32.86
N LEU A 740 26.04 -35.50 -32.81
CA LEU A 740 25.86 -34.40 -31.84
C LEU A 740 25.74 -34.90 -30.41
N GLN A 741 25.12 -36.07 -30.19
CA GLN A 741 24.86 -36.63 -28.86
C GLN A 741 26.12 -37.19 -28.18
N ALA A 742 27.11 -37.64 -28.94
CA ALA A 742 28.41 -38.06 -28.39
C ALA A 742 29.23 -36.85 -27.91
N ALA A 743 29.30 -35.79 -28.72
CA ALA A 743 30.01 -34.55 -28.36
C ALA A 743 29.29 -33.74 -27.26
N LEU A 744 27.95 -33.82 -27.19
CA LEU A 744 27.19 -33.30 -26.06
C LEU A 744 27.49 -34.08 -24.78
N GLY A 745 27.59 -35.41 -24.85
CA GLY A 745 27.77 -36.25 -23.67
C GLY A 745 29.05 -35.94 -22.89
N GLU A 746 30.17 -35.76 -23.58
CA GLU A 746 31.46 -35.42 -22.94
C GLU A 746 31.44 -34.02 -22.32
N ASN A 747 30.93 -33.01 -23.05
CA ASN A 747 30.78 -31.65 -22.55
C ASN A 747 29.74 -31.53 -21.42
N GLU A 748 28.66 -32.32 -21.47
CA GLU A 748 27.65 -32.39 -20.41
C GLU A 748 28.24 -33.01 -19.14
N THR A 749 29.08 -34.03 -19.24
CA THR A 749 29.73 -34.61 -18.05
C THR A 749 30.69 -33.63 -17.38
N GLU A 750 31.46 -32.87 -18.16
CA GLU A 750 32.39 -31.86 -17.64
C GLU A 750 31.65 -30.65 -17.05
N LEU A 751 30.61 -30.14 -17.75
CA LEU A 751 29.73 -29.09 -17.24
C LEU A 751 28.97 -29.51 -16.00
N LYS A 752 28.53 -30.78 -15.91
CA LYS A 752 27.79 -31.29 -14.75
C LYS A 752 28.72 -31.46 -13.54
N SER A 753 29.97 -31.86 -13.76
CA SER A 753 31.01 -31.90 -12.71
C SER A 753 31.35 -30.50 -12.20
N LEU A 754 31.61 -29.54 -13.11
CA LEU A 754 31.95 -28.16 -12.74
C LEU A 754 30.76 -27.43 -12.10
N ARG A 755 29.53 -27.63 -12.59
CA ARG A 755 28.32 -27.09 -11.97
C ARG A 755 28.07 -27.71 -10.60
N SER A 756 28.30 -29.00 -10.40
CA SER A 756 28.16 -29.61 -9.08
C SER A 756 29.20 -29.08 -8.08
N GLN A 757 30.43 -28.82 -8.51
CA GLN A 757 31.46 -28.20 -7.66
C GLN A 757 31.15 -26.72 -7.36
N LEU A 758 30.62 -25.99 -8.35
CA LEU A 758 30.21 -24.61 -8.17
C LEU A 758 28.97 -24.50 -7.27
N GLU A 759 27.93 -25.31 -7.51
CA GLU A 759 26.74 -25.39 -6.65
C GLU A 759 27.11 -25.79 -5.22
N GLN A 760 28.05 -26.73 -5.03
CA GLN A 760 28.46 -27.13 -3.68
C GLN A 760 29.24 -26.03 -2.97
N THR A 761 30.07 -25.28 -3.68
CA THR A 761 30.80 -24.12 -3.15
C THR A 761 29.85 -22.94 -2.88
N GLU A 762 28.87 -22.72 -3.76
CA GLU A 762 27.83 -21.70 -3.61
C GLU A 762 26.83 -22.06 -2.51
N LEU A 763 26.52 -23.35 -2.30
CA LEU A 763 25.75 -23.85 -1.16
C LEU A 763 26.53 -23.71 0.14
N GLU A 764 27.83 -24.00 0.16
CA GLU A 764 28.67 -23.75 1.33
C GLU A 764 28.77 -22.25 1.63
N TYR A 765 28.96 -21.41 0.61
CA TYR A 765 29.02 -19.95 0.77
C TYR A 765 27.65 -19.36 1.17
N ALA A 766 26.56 -19.81 0.56
CA ALA A 766 25.19 -19.42 0.89
C ALA A 766 24.75 -19.98 2.23
N SER A 767 25.21 -21.15 2.64
CA SER A 767 25.00 -21.69 4.00
C SER A 767 25.79 -20.89 5.02
N LEU A 768 27.05 -20.53 4.75
CA LEU A 768 27.84 -19.66 5.63
C LEU A 768 27.22 -18.26 5.72
N HIS A 769 26.74 -17.72 4.60
CA HIS A 769 26.10 -16.40 4.53
C HIS A 769 24.69 -16.41 5.13
N SER A 770 23.94 -17.50 4.96
CA SER A 770 22.66 -17.74 5.60
C SER A 770 22.83 -17.95 7.09
N GLU A 771 23.83 -18.70 7.56
CA GLU A 771 24.17 -18.81 9.00
C GLU A 771 24.60 -17.46 9.59
N LEU A 772 25.26 -16.60 8.80
CA LEU A 772 25.58 -15.21 9.18
C LEU A 772 24.37 -14.28 9.21
N GLN A 773 23.31 -14.56 8.43
CA GLN A 773 22.07 -13.76 8.38
C GLN A 773 20.95 -14.31 9.28
N LEU A 774 20.95 -15.61 9.60
CA LEU A 774 19.88 -16.27 10.35
C LEU A 774 19.80 -15.81 11.81
N ASN A 775 20.86 -15.19 12.34
CA ASN A 775 20.91 -14.71 13.72
C ASN A 775 20.86 -13.18 13.87
N ASP A 776 20.60 -12.40 12.81
CA ASP A 776 20.71 -10.92 12.91
C ASP A 776 19.59 -10.16 12.17
N ASN A 777 18.34 -10.49 12.50
CA ASN A 777 17.17 -9.70 12.11
C ASN A 777 16.88 -8.54 13.09
N THR A 778 17.79 -8.25 14.01
CA THR A 778 17.58 -7.24 15.05
C THR A 778 18.14 -5.91 14.59
N GLU A 779 17.25 -4.95 14.29
CA GLU A 779 17.62 -3.59 13.90
C GLU A 779 17.83 -2.68 15.13
N GLN A 780 18.68 -1.65 15.02
CA GLN A 780 19.01 -0.76 16.14
C GLN A 780 17.76 -0.07 16.72
N SER A 781 16.77 0.24 15.89
CA SER A 781 15.47 0.79 16.30
C SER A 781 14.68 -0.16 17.18
N LYS A 782 14.72 -1.47 16.96
CA LYS A 782 14.08 -2.48 17.83
C LYS A 782 14.69 -2.43 19.23
N ILE A 783 16.01 -2.25 19.31
CA ILE A 783 16.73 -2.09 20.58
C ILE A 783 16.29 -0.80 21.28
N VAL A 784 16.26 0.33 20.57
CA VAL A 784 15.81 1.63 21.13
C VAL A 784 14.34 1.60 21.52
N GLN A 785 13.48 0.94 20.74
CA GLN A 785 12.06 0.80 21.01
C GLN A 785 11.83 0.01 22.30
N LEU A 786 12.47 -1.15 22.46
CA LEU A 786 12.31 -1.98 23.65
C LEU A 786 12.84 -1.29 24.91
N LEU A 787 13.95 -0.55 24.79
CA LEU A 787 14.41 0.32 25.88
C LEU A 787 13.37 1.39 26.23
N GLY A 788 12.76 2.04 25.22
CA GLY A 788 11.69 3.01 25.41
C GLY A 788 10.41 2.40 26.00
N GLU A 789 10.07 1.16 25.64
CA GLU A 789 8.95 0.42 26.23
C GLU A 789 9.22 0.07 27.69
N LEU A 790 10.42 -0.39 28.03
CA LEU A 790 10.85 -0.62 29.40
C LEU A 790 10.81 0.67 30.22
N ASN A 791 11.35 1.77 29.68
CA ASN A 791 11.35 3.07 30.34
C ASN A 791 9.91 3.55 30.62
N ARG A 792 9.00 3.44 29.64
CA ARG A 792 7.58 3.80 29.80
C ARG A 792 6.83 2.89 30.77
N ALA A 793 7.12 1.59 30.77
CA ALA A 793 6.48 0.66 31.71
C ALA A 793 6.84 1.00 33.16
N ILE A 794 8.11 1.34 33.42
CA ILE A 794 8.59 1.77 34.73
C ILE A 794 8.03 3.16 35.12
N ASP A 795 7.93 4.10 34.16
CA ASP A 795 7.25 5.41 34.37
C ASP A 795 5.78 5.21 34.77
N ALA A 796 5.04 4.38 34.04
CA ALA A 796 3.63 4.07 34.32
C ALA A 796 3.45 3.41 35.69
N PHE A 797 4.33 2.47 36.06
CA PHE A 797 4.32 1.84 37.38
C PHE A 797 4.55 2.85 38.50
N GLY A 798 5.61 3.67 38.39
CA GLY A 798 5.95 4.69 39.38
C GLY A 798 4.79 5.66 39.64
N ARG A 799 4.18 6.19 38.57
CA ARG A 799 3.00 7.08 38.66
C ARG A 799 1.78 6.38 39.25
N SER A 800 1.51 5.16 38.82
CA SER A 800 0.36 4.39 39.30
C SER A 800 0.46 4.11 40.80
N VAL A 801 1.65 3.82 41.31
CA VAL A 801 1.88 3.59 42.74
C VAL A 801 1.84 4.92 43.50
N ALA A 802 2.53 5.96 43.02
CA ALA A 802 2.54 7.27 43.67
C ALA A 802 1.12 7.84 43.87
N ALA A 803 0.31 7.85 42.82
CA ALA A 803 -1.08 8.31 42.89
C ALA A 803 -1.91 7.48 43.88
N TYR A 804 -1.82 6.15 43.80
CA TYR A 804 -2.53 5.27 44.72
C TYR A 804 -2.13 5.50 46.18
N MET A 805 -0.83 5.67 46.46
CA MET A 805 -0.34 5.85 47.82
C MET A 805 -0.79 7.19 48.42
N VAL A 806 -0.79 8.24 47.61
CA VAL A 806 -1.27 9.55 48.05
C VAL A 806 -2.78 9.52 48.32
N ASP A 807 -3.56 8.93 47.41
CA ASP A 807 -5.02 8.88 47.53
C ASP A 807 -5.50 8.06 48.74
N ASN A 808 -4.75 7.04 49.15
CA ASN A 808 -5.20 6.08 50.18
C ASN A 808 -4.51 6.23 51.54
N TYR A 809 -3.32 6.83 51.61
CA TYR A 809 -2.53 6.84 52.85
C TYR A 809 -2.00 8.22 53.25
N LYS A 810 -2.02 9.23 52.36
CA LYS A 810 -1.50 10.57 52.71
C LYS A 810 -2.30 11.22 53.83
N THR A 811 -3.62 11.29 53.69
CA THR A 811 -4.50 12.02 54.61
C THR A 811 -4.52 11.41 56.01
N ASP A 812 -4.62 10.08 56.09
CA ASP A 812 -4.67 9.35 57.36
C ASP A 812 -3.38 9.46 58.17
N ARG A 813 -2.23 9.63 57.50
CA ARG A 813 -0.92 9.68 58.15
C ARG A 813 -0.37 11.10 58.36
N PHE A 814 -0.53 11.98 57.38
CA PHE A 814 0.14 13.29 57.35
C PHE A 814 -0.81 14.49 57.39
N GLY A 815 -2.13 14.27 57.34
CA GLY A 815 -3.15 15.32 57.32
C GLY A 815 -3.26 16.04 55.97
N GLU A 816 -4.02 17.14 55.92
CA GLU A 816 -4.32 17.90 54.69
C GLU A 816 -3.24 18.91 54.26
N GLY A 817 -2.03 18.84 54.84
CA GLY A 817 -0.92 19.76 54.53
C GLY A 817 -0.12 19.41 53.27
N ASP A 818 0.75 20.33 52.86
CA ASP A 818 1.79 20.10 51.85
C ASP A 818 2.86 19.15 52.40
N THR A 819 2.54 17.86 52.44
CA THR A 819 3.44 16.85 52.96
C THR A 819 4.63 16.61 52.03
N THR A 820 5.81 16.64 52.61
CA THR A 820 7.07 16.39 51.93
C THR A 820 7.79 15.19 52.52
N THR A 821 8.90 14.79 51.90
CA THR A 821 9.84 13.80 52.43
C THR A 821 10.35 14.10 53.84
N LEU A 822 10.35 15.37 54.28
CA LEU A 822 10.78 15.75 55.65
C LEU A 822 9.82 15.25 56.72
N ASP A 823 8.57 14.97 56.35
CA ASP A 823 7.53 14.48 57.25
C ASP A 823 7.56 12.95 57.40
N ALA A 824 8.51 12.27 56.75
CA ALA A 824 8.64 10.82 56.77
C ALA A 824 8.79 10.26 58.19
N SER A 825 8.12 9.12 58.45
CA SER A 825 8.12 8.47 59.77
C SER A 825 9.51 8.02 60.21
N ASN A 826 10.40 7.70 59.27
CA ASN A 826 11.83 7.46 59.50
C ASN A 826 12.66 8.22 58.47
N LEU A 827 12.80 9.54 58.66
CA LEU A 827 13.59 10.40 57.79
C LEU A 827 15.05 9.96 57.68
N THR A 828 15.68 9.54 58.79
CA THR A 828 17.07 9.03 58.78
C THR A 828 17.17 7.77 57.92
N GLY A 829 16.20 6.86 58.02
CA GLY A 829 16.13 5.67 57.18
C GLY A 829 15.98 6.00 55.68
N LEU A 830 15.18 7.01 55.31
CA LEU A 830 15.11 7.49 53.92
C LEU A 830 16.45 8.09 53.46
N GLN A 831 17.05 8.93 54.30
CA GLN A 831 18.34 9.56 54.02
C GLN A 831 19.43 8.51 53.78
N ASP A 832 19.51 7.49 54.62
CA ASP A 832 20.45 6.38 54.45
C ASP A 832 20.16 5.57 53.18
N GLN A 833 18.88 5.28 52.91
CA GLN A 833 18.45 4.49 51.76
C GLN A 833 18.80 5.15 50.41
N PHE A 834 18.70 6.48 50.33
CA PHE A 834 19.01 7.25 49.11
C PHE A 834 20.37 7.96 49.18
N GLY A 835 21.25 7.56 50.10
CA GLY A 835 22.65 8.00 50.16
C GLY A 835 22.83 9.50 50.41
N HIS A 836 21.95 10.11 51.20
CA HIS A 836 22.00 11.53 51.53
C HIS A 836 23.31 11.88 52.26
N GLN A 837 23.93 12.99 51.86
CA GLN A 837 25.11 13.56 52.52
C GLN A 837 24.79 14.97 52.99
N ALA A 838 25.15 15.29 54.24
CA ALA A 838 24.91 16.60 54.82
C ALA A 838 25.46 17.72 53.91
N GLY A 839 24.61 18.69 53.57
CA GLY A 839 24.95 19.83 52.70
C GLY A 839 24.87 19.56 51.20
N LYS A 840 24.46 18.36 50.75
CA LYS A 840 24.21 18.04 49.34
C LYS A 840 22.73 17.72 49.08
N SER A 841 22.27 18.04 47.87
CA SER A 841 20.94 17.63 47.43
C SER A 841 20.88 16.13 47.14
N SER A 842 19.74 15.53 47.48
CA SER A 842 19.41 14.11 47.29
C SER A 842 17.94 14.01 46.86
N LEU A 843 17.42 12.80 46.67
CA LEU A 843 15.98 12.62 46.41
C LEU A 843 15.13 12.89 47.67
N VAL A 844 15.74 12.87 48.85
CA VAL A 844 15.02 13.07 50.11
C VAL A 844 15.01 14.55 50.49
N THR A 845 16.14 15.24 50.44
CA THR A 845 16.22 16.66 50.78
C THR A 845 17.17 17.42 49.86
N SER A 846 16.90 18.71 49.66
CA SER A 846 17.79 19.66 48.98
C SER A 846 18.98 20.05 49.86
N SER A 847 20.01 20.67 49.28
CA SER A 847 21.14 21.27 50.02
C SER A 847 20.74 22.41 50.95
N GLN A 848 19.55 23.00 50.74
CA GLN A 848 18.97 24.03 51.60
C GLN A 848 17.98 23.49 52.63
N GLY A 849 17.77 22.16 52.67
CA GLY A 849 16.88 21.51 53.63
C GLY A 849 15.41 21.46 53.21
N SER A 850 15.08 21.64 51.93
CA SER A 850 13.71 21.48 51.41
C SER A 850 13.43 20.00 51.07
N GLY A 851 12.24 19.50 51.39
CA GLY A 851 11.78 18.16 51.00
C GLY A 851 11.07 18.15 49.65
N LEU A 852 11.03 16.99 48.99
CA LEU A 852 10.20 16.78 47.79
C LEU A 852 8.75 16.46 48.20
N PRO A 853 7.74 16.88 47.42
CA PRO A 853 6.38 16.40 47.60
C PRO A 853 6.34 14.87 47.61
N ILE A 854 5.55 14.27 48.53
CA ILE A 854 5.52 12.81 48.69
C ILE A 854 5.15 12.08 47.39
N GLU A 855 4.23 12.61 46.58
CA GLU A 855 3.84 11.98 45.30
C GLU A 855 5.04 11.87 44.35
N ASP A 856 5.73 12.99 44.14
CA ASP A 856 6.91 13.07 43.27
C ASP A 856 8.06 12.22 43.81
N PHE A 857 8.26 12.24 45.14
CA PHE A 857 9.25 11.38 45.79
C PHE A 857 8.98 9.90 45.53
N ILE A 858 7.74 9.41 45.77
CA ILE A 858 7.41 7.99 45.57
C ILE A 858 7.62 7.61 44.11
N ASP A 859 7.19 8.45 43.16
CA ASP A 859 7.36 8.20 41.73
C ASP A 859 8.85 8.04 41.36
N PHE A 860 9.68 9.04 41.68
CA PHE A 860 11.11 8.99 41.34
C PHE A 860 11.89 7.94 42.11
N ALA A 861 11.55 7.71 43.38
CA ALA A 861 12.18 6.71 44.24
C ALA A 861 11.98 5.31 43.67
N LEU A 862 10.74 4.96 43.31
CA LEU A 862 10.42 3.65 42.75
C LEU A 862 11.09 3.44 41.39
N ARG A 863 11.03 4.42 40.49
CA ARG A 863 11.72 4.33 39.18
C ARG A 863 13.22 4.12 39.37
N SER A 864 13.85 4.97 40.19
CA SER A 864 15.29 4.91 40.42
C SER A 864 15.71 3.57 41.02
N THR A 865 14.98 3.08 42.04
CA THR A 865 15.25 1.78 42.66
C THR A 865 15.11 0.65 41.65
N ILE A 866 14.06 0.64 40.84
CA ILE A 866 13.84 -0.41 39.84
C ILE A 866 14.94 -0.38 38.78
N PHE A 867 15.27 0.79 38.20
CA PHE A 867 16.34 0.90 37.22
C PHE A 867 17.70 0.50 37.78
N GLN A 868 18.02 0.91 39.01
CA GLN A 868 19.27 0.51 39.67
C GLN A 868 19.35 -1.01 39.82
N LYS A 869 18.25 -1.65 40.25
CA LYS A 869 18.19 -3.09 40.47
C LYS A 869 18.26 -3.87 39.17
N LEU A 870 17.50 -3.47 38.15
CA LEU A 870 17.57 -4.06 36.81
C LEU A 870 18.97 -3.88 36.21
N TYR A 871 19.58 -2.71 36.33
CA TYR A 871 20.95 -2.49 35.88
C TYR A 871 21.94 -3.44 36.57
N LYS A 872 21.94 -3.50 37.90
CA LYS A 872 22.90 -4.31 38.67
C LYS A 872 22.67 -5.82 38.57
N LYS A 873 21.42 -6.27 38.41
CA LYS A 873 21.04 -7.69 38.48
C LYS A 873 20.71 -8.33 37.13
N VAL A 874 20.31 -7.55 36.14
CA VAL A 874 19.90 -8.05 34.82
C VAL A 874 20.90 -7.63 33.75
N PHE A 875 21.19 -6.33 33.62
CA PHE A 875 21.98 -5.82 32.49
C PHE A 875 23.50 -5.90 32.69
N MET A 876 24.00 -5.64 33.90
CA MET A 876 25.44 -5.63 34.19
C MET A 876 26.07 -7.04 34.18
N PRO A 877 25.45 -8.09 34.76
CA PRO A 877 26.01 -9.45 34.72
C PRO A 877 26.09 -10.00 33.29
N PHE A 878 27.16 -10.73 32.96
CA PHE A 878 27.22 -11.46 31.68
C PHE A 878 26.38 -12.74 31.74
N HIS A 879 26.34 -13.41 32.89
CA HIS A 879 25.58 -14.64 33.04
C HIS A 879 24.07 -14.36 33.07
N PRO A 880 23.23 -15.18 32.40
CA PRO A 880 21.80 -14.94 32.34
C PRO A 880 21.07 -15.20 33.68
N THR A 881 21.44 -16.23 34.44
CA THR A 881 20.78 -16.43 35.75
C THR A 881 21.32 -15.46 36.80
N PRO A 882 20.46 -14.92 37.71
CA PRO A 882 20.87 -14.05 38.81
C PRO A 882 21.74 -14.70 39.90
N VAL A 883 22.28 -15.89 39.67
CA VAL A 883 23.06 -16.66 40.65
C VAL A 883 24.41 -15.97 40.80
N GLY A 884 24.53 -15.20 41.89
CA GLY A 884 25.76 -14.49 42.25
C GLY A 884 26.92 -15.45 42.47
N GLY A 885 27.73 -15.63 41.44
CA GLY A 885 28.95 -16.43 41.47
C GLY A 885 30.14 -15.66 40.90
N VAL A 886 31.34 -16.06 41.35
CA VAL A 886 32.66 -15.61 40.86
C VAL A 886 32.77 -15.73 39.32
N GLU A 887 31.97 -16.62 38.73
CA GLU A 887 31.89 -16.92 37.30
C GLU A 887 31.41 -15.72 36.45
N SER A 888 30.42 -14.93 36.90
CA SER A 888 29.97 -13.77 36.10
C SER A 888 31.04 -12.68 35.99
N GLY A 889 31.83 -12.48 37.05
CA GLY A 889 32.94 -11.52 37.03
C GLY A 889 34.07 -11.95 36.08
N PHE A 890 34.39 -13.25 36.10
CA PHE A 890 35.34 -13.83 35.15
C PHE A 890 34.85 -13.67 33.70
N MET A 891 33.58 -13.99 33.41
CA MET A 891 33.02 -13.90 32.05
C MET A 891 32.98 -12.46 31.51
N VAL A 892 32.62 -11.48 32.34
CA VAL A 892 32.70 -10.06 31.95
C VAL A 892 34.16 -9.68 31.62
N SER A 893 35.12 -10.10 32.46
CA SER A 893 36.55 -9.80 32.22
C SER A 893 37.11 -10.50 30.97
N LEU A 894 36.65 -11.71 30.69
CA LEU A 894 37.03 -12.49 29.53
C LEU A 894 36.46 -11.87 28.26
N TYR A 895 35.18 -11.49 28.29
CA TYR A 895 34.54 -10.79 27.18
C TYR A 895 35.24 -9.48 26.85
N GLU A 896 35.61 -8.68 27.87
CA GLU A 896 36.37 -7.45 27.66
C GLU A 896 37.73 -7.70 26.99
N LYS A 897 38.43 -8.79 27.36
CA LYS A 897 39.69 -9.17 26.69
C LYS A 897 39.44 -9.57 25.24
N VAL A 898 38.41 -10.38 24.96
CA VAL A 898 38.01 -10.76 23.60
C VAL A 898 37.70 -9.51 22.78
N ARG A 899 36.81 -8.65 23.29
CA ARG A 899 36.37 -7.41 22.62
C ARG A 899 37.53 -6.48 22.26
N ARG A 900 38.61 -6.43 23.05
CA ARG A 900 39.80 -5.63 22.77
C ARG A 900 40.75 -6.24 21.73
N GLN A 901 40.66 -7.55 21.49
CA GLN A 901 41.60 -8.28 20.63
C GLN A 901 41.03 -8.61 19.25
N VAL A 902 39.70 -8.67 19.10
CA VAL A 902 39.05 -9.10 17.86
C VAL A 902 38.10 -8.04 17.28
N ALA A 903 37.75 -8.20 16.01
CA ALA A 903 36.81 -7.31 15.31
C ALA A 903 35.40 -7.32 15.96
N PRO A 904 34.60 -6.23 15.84
CA PRO A 904 33.37 -6.05 16.61
C PRO A 904 32.36 -7.17 16.41
N ASN A 905 32.21 -7.63 15.16
CA ASN A 905 31.34 -8.73 14.79
C ASN A 905 31.79 -10.07 15.40
N ILE A 906 33.10 -10.32 15.51
CA ILE A 906 33.64 -11.53 16.13
C ILE A 906 33.42 -11.50 17.64
N ALA A 907 33.65 -10.35 18.28
CA ALA A 907 33.41 -10.17 19.70
C ALA A 907 31.91 -10.30 20.03
N ALA A 908 31.04 -9.65 19.27
CA ALA A 908 29.59 -9.73 19.44
C ALA A 908 29.06 -11.16 19.21
N ARG A 909 29.62 -11.90 18.25
CA ARG A 909 29.27 -13.32 18.04
C ARG A 909 29.71 -14.19 19.21
N TRP A 910 30.90 -13.95 19.76
CA TRP A 910 31.34 -14.61 20.99
C TRP A 910 30.38 -14.30 22.15
N ARG A 911 29.95 -13.04 22.31
CA ARG A 911 28.95 -12.65 23.32
C ARG A 911 27.65 -13.43 23.13
N ALA A 912 27.07 -13.36 21.95
CA ALA A 912 25.79 -14.00 21.60
C ALA A 912 25.82 -15.51 21.82
N SER A 913 26.79 -16.21 21.25
CA SER A 913 26.89 -17.67 21.40
C SER A 913 27.14 -18.10 22.84
N THR A 914 27.98 -17.36 23.56
CA THR A 914 28.30 -17.69 24.97
C THR A 914 27.11 -17.40 25.88
N PHE A 915 26.42 -16.26 25.70
CA PHE A 915 25.22 -15.93 26.46
C PHE A 915 24.08 -16.92 26.20
N THR A 916 23.88 -17.31 24.95
CA THR A 916 22.88 -18.30 24.54
C THR A 916 23.20 -19.68 25.13
N ALA A 917 24.47 -20.09 25.10
CA ALA A 917 24.90 -21.35 25.69
C ALA A 917 24.73 -21.38 27.22
N LEU A 918 24.98 -20.26 27.90
CA LEU A 918 24.78 -20.14 29.35
C LEU A 918 23.29 -20.04 29.76
N SER A 919 22.40 -19.69 28.83
CA SER A 919 20.95 -19.63 29.06
C SER A 919 20.23 -20.92 28.64
N ASP A 920 20.95 -21.93 28.16
CA ASP A 920 20.40 -23.14 27.53
C ASP A 920 19.36 -22.81 26.42
N GLY A 921 19.46 -21.62 25.80
CA GLY A 921 18.49 -21.12 24.82
C GLY A 921 17.09 -20.82 25.36
N HIS A 922 16.91 -20.75 26.69
CA HIS A 922 15.63 -20.51 27.33
C HIS A 922 15.49 -19.08 27.87
N LYS A 923 14.29 -18.50 27.74
CA LYS A 923 13.89 -17.29 28.49
C LYS A 923 13.76 -17.63 29.98
N LEU A 924 13.93 -16.64 30.86
CA LEU A 924 13.73 -16.81 32.31
C LEU A 924 12.37 -17.46 32.58
N ASP A 925 12.38 -18.46 33.46
CA ASP A 925 11.14 -19.13 33.85
C ASP A 925 10.31 -18.24 34.79
N LYS A 926 9.00 -18.51 34.79
CA LYS A 926 8.03 -17.76 35.60
C LYS A 926 8.40 -17.74 37.10
N PRO A 927 8.85 -18.84 37.73
CA PRO A 927 9.27 -18.84 39.14
C PRO A 927 10.42 -17.88 39.45
N THR A 928 11.41 -17.76 38.55
CA THR A 928 12.53 -16.83 38.78
C THR A 928 12.07 -15.38 38.65
N ILE A 929 11.18 -15.08 37.71
CA ILE A 929 10.57 -13.74 37.58
C ILE A 929 9.78 -13.40 38.84
N GLU A 930 8.92 -14.32 39.32
CA GLU A 930 8.15 -14.15 40.56
C GLU A 930 9.06 -13.94 41.78
N GLY A 931 10.18 -14.68 41.87
CA GLY A 931 11.18 -14.48 42.90
C GLY A 931 11.86 -13.10 42.85
N LEU A 932 12.14 -12.57 41.66
CA LEU A 932 12.70 -11.22 41.50
C LEU A 932 11.68 -10.13 41.88
N VAL A 933 10.40 -10.31 41.50
CA VAL A 933 9.30 -9.43 41.93
C VAL A 933 9.22 -9.41 43.44
N GLU A 934 9.13 -10.56 44.10
CA GLU A 934 8.99 -10.61 45.56
C GLU A 934 10.20 -10.02 46.28
N ASN A 935 11.43 -10.23 45.79
CA ASN A 935 12.61 -9.59 46.37
C ASN A 935 12.56 -8.04 46.28
N LEU A 936 12.09 -7.49 45.16
CA LEU A 936 11.91 -6.05 44.99
C LEU A 936 10.78 -5.52 45.89
N VAL A 937 9.67 -6.25 45.98
CA VAL A 937 8.51 -5.84 46.75
C VAL A 937 8.80 -5.93 48.25
N SER A 938 9.21 -7.09 48.76
CA SER A 938 9.41 -7.33 50.20
C SER A 938 10.69 -6.68 50.75
N GLY A 939 11.62 -6.30 49.88
CA GLY A 939 12.87 -5.64 50.24
C GLY A 939 12.82 -4.15 49.98
N ASP A 940 13.21 -3.74 48.77
CA ASP A 940 13.48 -2.33 48.47
C ASP A 940 12.23 -1.45 48.52
N ILE A 941 11.13 -1.88 47.91
CA ILE A 941 9.88 -1.11 47.83
C ILE A 941 9.22 -1.02 49.21
N GLN A 942 9.10 -2.14 49.92
CA GLN A 942 8.52 -2.13 51.27
C GLN A 942 9.34 -1.25 52.23
N GLN A 943 10.67 -1.22 52.10
CA GLN A 943 11.50 -0.34 52.93
C GLN A 943 11.23 1.15 52.66
N ILE A 944 10.99 1.55 51.40
CA ILE A 944 10.58 2.92 51.07
C ILE A 944 9.27 3.26 51.77
N PHE A 945 8.29 2.36 51.71
CA PHE A 945 7.00 2.56 52.36
C PHE A 945 7.09 2.56 53.90
N ASN A 946 7.87 1.67 54.49
CA ASN A 946 8.08 1.64 55.94
C ASN A 946 8.75 2.92 56.44
N ASN A 947 9.72 3.44 55.68
CA ASN A 947 10.41 4.67 56.03
C ASN A 947 9.49 5.91 55.88
N LEU A 948 8.60 5.93 54.88
CA LEU A 948 7.63 7.01 54.71
C LEU A 948 6.48 6.93 55.72
N PHE A 949 5.76 5.82 55.73
CA PHE A 949 4.47 5.66 56.41
C PHE A 949 4.56 4.98 57.79
N GLY A 950 5.71 4.38 58.14
CA GLY A 950 5.94 3.67 59.40
C GLY A 950 5.60 2.17 59.35
N GLU A 951 6.29 1.35 60.15
CA GLU A 951 6.18 -0.13 60.15
C GLU A 951 4.82 -0.67 60.63
N ASN A 952 4.03 0.13 61.36
CA ASN A 952 2.74 -0.28 61.91
C ASN A 952 1.57 -0.15 60.92
N ASN A 953 1.79 0.50 59.78
CA ASN A 953 0.79 0.67 58.72
C ASN A 953 1.04 -0.37 57.63
N VAL A 954 0.08 -1.26 57.38
CA VAL A 954 0.18 -2.31 56.33
C VAL A 954 0.05 -1.66 54.94
N VAL A 955 1.05 -0.87 54.53
CA VAL A 955 1.13 -0.27 53.20
C VAL A 955 1.82 -1.25 52.27
N THR A 956 1.09 -1.76 51.29
CA THR A 956 1.59 -2.75 50.33
C THR A 956 1.09 -2.44 48.92
N LEU A 957 1.79 -2.98 47.91
CA LEU A 957 1.33 -2.91 46.52
C LEU A 957 0.08 -3.78 46.33
N ILE A 958 -0.89 -3.25 45.59
CA ILE A 958 -2.06 -4.01 45.15
C ILE A 958 -1.70 -4.99 44.02
N GLU A 959 -2.56 -5.98 43.79
CA GLU A 959 -2.32 -7.05 42.80
C GLU A 959 -2.03 -6.51 41.39
N SER A 960 -2.74 -5.49 40.94
CA SER A 960 -2.50 -4.88 39.62
C SER A 960 -1.12 -4.24 39.50
N GLN A 961 -0.60 -3.64 40.57
CA GLN A 961 0.75 -3.05 40.61
C GLN A 961 1.81 -4.16 40.66
N ARG A 962 1.58 -5.26 41.38
CA ARG A 962 2.47 -6.43 41.34
C ARG A 962 2.54 -7.04 39.94
N ASN A 963 1.42 -7.12 39.24
CA ASN A 963 1.37 -7.59 37.85
C ASN A 963 2.14 -6.65 36.91
N GLN A 964 1.97 -5.32 37.06
CA GLN A 964 2.78 -4.35 36.31
C GLN A 964 4.28 -4.51 36.55
N LEU A 965 4.69 -4.78 37.79
CA LEU A 965 6.10 -5.02 38.12
C LEU A 965 6.61 -6.34 37.51
N GLN A 966 5.77 -7.37 37.45
CA GLN A 966 6.08 -8.62 36.75
C GLN A 966 6.28 -8.39 35.24
N ASP A 967 5.45 -7.57 34.62
CA ASP A 967 5.59 -7.18 33.21
C ASP A 967 6.90 -6.42 32.98
N VAL A 968 7.25 -5.49 33.87
CA VAL A 968 8.53 -4.74 33.82
C VAL A 968 9.74 -5.68 33.87
N ILE A 969 9.77 -6.64 34.80
CA ILE A 969 10.89 -7.59 34.92
C ILE A 969 10.96 -8.49 33.69
N THR A 970 9.81 -8.90 33.16
CA THR A 970 9.72 -9.70 31.94
C THR A 970 10.29 -8.92 30.75
N LEU A 971 9.86 -7.68 30.54
CA LEU A 971 10.39 -6.81 29.48
C LEU A 971 11.90 -6.58 29.63
N ALA A 972 12.38 -6.31 30.85
CA ALA A 972 13.81 -6.10 31.10
C ALA A 972 14.63 -7.34 30.76
N TRP A 973 14.09 -8.53 31.04
CA TRP A 973 14.72 -9.79 30.68
C TRP A 973 14.76 -10.02 29.17
N GLU A 974 13.64 -9.85 28.49
CA GLU A 974 13.56 -10.00 27.04
C GLU A 974 14.50 -9.02 26.34
N PHE A 975 14.59 -7.80 26.85
CA PHE A 975 15.52 -6.80 26.36
C PHE A 975 16.98 -7.21 26.58
N ASN A 976 17.33 -7.75 27.75
CA ASN A 976 18.69 -8.25 28.02
C ASN A 976 19.06 -9.44 27.13
N TYR A 977 18.12 -10.37 26.92
CA TYR A 977 18.30 -11.53 26.05
C TYR A 977 18.53 -11.09 24.59
N LEU A 978 17.75 -10.12 24.10
CA LEU A 978 17.97 -9.52 22.79
C LEU A 978 19.38 -8.93 22.68
N LEU A 979 19.75 -8.05 23.63
CA LEU A 979 21.03 -7.35 23.64
C LEU A 979 22.21 -8.31 23.67
N LYS A 980 22.16 -9.35 24.51
CA LYS A 980 23.30 -10.22 24.77
C LYS A 980 23.30 -11.51 23.98
N GLY A 981 22.14 -12.03 23.58
CA GLY A 981 21.97 -13.30 22.88
C GLY A 981 21.75 -13.17 21.38
N GLU A 982 21.10 -12.11 20.91
CA GLU A 982 20.64 -12.02 19.51
C GLU A 982 21.38 -10.97 18.68
N VAL A 983 21.76 -9.82 19.25
CA VAL A 983 22.44 -8.76 18.48
C VAL A 983 23.90 -9.14 18.20
N VAL A 984 24.31 -9.25 16.92
CA VAL A 984 25.70 -9.55 16.54
C VAL A 984 26.30 -8.50 15.58
N ALA A 985 25.59 -8.07 14.55
CA ALA A 985 26.08 -7.28 13.43
C ALA A 985 26.09 -5.78 13.73
N LEU A 986 25.19 -5.33 14.62
CA LEU A 986 25.08 -3.94 15.02
C LEU A 986 26.09 -3.53 16.12
N GLY A 987 26.85 -4.48 16.67
CA GLY A 987 27.86 -4.23 17.69
C GLY A 987 27.37 -4.46 19.13
N ASP A 988 28.02 -3.79 20.09
CA ASP A 988 27.84 -4.06 21.52
C ASP A 988 27.06 -2.91 22.20
N PHE A 989 25.73 -3.06 22.23
CA PHE A 989 24.83 -2.14 22.91
C PHE A 989 24.81 -2.43 24.41
N GLN A 990 24.97 -1.37 25.21
CA GLN A 990 24.96 -1.47 26.66
C GLN A 990 24.03 -0.39 27.24
N PRO A 991 23.07 -0.76 28.10
CA PRO A 991 22.28 0.21 28.86
C PRO A 991 23.19 1.07 29.73
N VAL A 992 22.82 2.34 29.90
CA VAL A 992 23.54 3.30 30.73
C VAL A 992 22.69 3.68 31.93
N TYR A 993 23.30 3.52 33.11
CA TYR A 993 22.77 3.95 34.39
C TYR A 993 23.82 4.82 35.08
N HIS A 994 23.38 5.91 35.73
CA HIS A 994 24.28 6.78 36.48
C HIS A 994 23.97 6.69 37.97
N GLU A 995 25.00 6.42 38.77
CA GLU A 995 24.91 6.42 40.24
C GLU A 995 24.63 7.85 40.75
N CYS A 996 24.00 7.93 41.93
CA CYS A 996 23.76 9.20 42.61
C CYS A 996 25.09 9.92 42.89
N GLY A 997 25.13 11.23 42.60
CA GLY A 997 26.27 12.10 42.84
C GLY A 997 27.27 12.22 41.68
N VAL A 998 27.04 11.52 40.56
CA VAL A 998 27.89 11.66 39.35
C VAL A 998 27.68 13.06 38.74
N PRO A 999 28.75 13.78 38.34
CA PRO A 999 28.64 15.07 37.65
C PRO A 999 27.77 14.96 36.40
N PHE A 1000 26.90 15.95 36.17
CA PHE A 1000 26.04 15.98 35.00
C PHE A 1000 26.88 16.07 33.72
N ASP A 1001 26.78 15.06 32.86
CA ASP A 1001 27.44 15.04 31.55
C ASP A 1001 26.38 15.19 30.44
N PRO A 1002 26.32 16.34 29.74
CA PRO A 1002 25.33 16.57 28.70
C PRO A 1002 25.50 15.68 27.47
N LYS A 1003 26.58 14.89 27.37
CA LYS A 1003 26.73 13.88 26.30
C LYS A 1003 25.94 12.62 26.60
N THR A 1004 25.89 12.19 27.86
CA THR A 1004 25.30 10.91 28.28
C THR A 1004 24.01 11.06 29.07
N MET A 1005 23.70 12.27 29.56
CA MET A 1005 22.56 12.56 30.41
C MET A 1005 21.67 13.67 29.85
N VAL A 1006 20.36 13.53 30.10
CA VAL A 1006 19.36 14.60 29.97
C VAL A 1006 18.72 14.85 31.35
N GLY A 1007 18.56 16.12 31.72
CA GLY A 1007 17.86 16.48 32.96
C GLY A 1007 16.36 16.27 32.81
N PHE A 1008 15.73 15.66 33.82
CA PHE A 1008 14.28 15.45 33.87
C PHE A 1008 13.49 16.76 33.68
N GLU A 1009 14.03 17.89 34.16
CA GLU A 1009 13.51 19.23 33.90
C GLU A 1009 14.33 19.94 32.81
N PRO A 1010 13.79 20.08 31.58
CA PRO A 1010 14.55 20.61 30.44
C PRO A 1010 14.75 22.14 30.47
N ASN A 1011 13.89 22.91 31.16
CA ASN A 1011 13.81 24.38 31.04
C ASN A 1011 14.39 25.18 32.23
N GLN A 1012 15.02 24.54 33.21
CA GLN A 1012 15.64 25.26 34.32
C GLN A 1012 17.11 25.62 34.04
N GLN A 1013 17.54 26.83 34.44
CA GLN A 1013 18.94 27.28 34.31
C GLN A 1013 19.88 26.37 35.11
N ARG A 1014 20.58 25.47 34.43
CA ARG A 1014 21.53 24.53 35.05
C ARG A 1014 22.75 25.26 35.60
N LYS A 1015 23.16 24.90 36.81
CA LYS A 1015 24.32 25.53 37.48
C LYS A 1015 25.60 24.79 37.08
N PRO A 1016 26.75 25.49 36.98
CA PRO A 1016 28.04 24.81 36.85
C PRO A 1016 28.25 23.89 38.06
N ASN A 1017 28.44 22.59 37.82
CA ASN A 1017 28.58 21.50 38.82
C ASN A 1017 27.29 20.81 39.31
N ASP A 1018 26.18 20.90 38.58
CA ASP A 1018 25.03 20.02 38.86
C ASP A 1018 25.43 18.53 38.79
N VAL A 1019 24.88 17.74 39.70
CA VAL A 1019 25.09 16.27 39.78
C VAL A 1019 23.77 15.55 39.54
N ALA A 1020 23.83 14.32 39.03
CA ALA A 1020 22.68 13.44 38.97
C ALA A 1020 22.29 12.99 40.40
N ILE A 1021 21.09 13.34 40.84
CA ILE A 1021 20.51 12.86 42.10
C ILE A 1021 20.06 11.40 41.94
N CYS A 1022 19.37 11.08 40.85
CA CYS A 1022 19.01 9.71 40.52
C CYS A 1022 18.74 9.56 39.01
N THR A 1023 18.92 8.35 38.48
CA THR A 1023 18.48 7.99 37.12
C THR A 1023 17.02 7.53 37.16
N VAL A 1024 16.18 8.13 36.31
CA VAL A 1024 14.74 7.82 36.19
C VAL A 1024 14.36 7.28 34.82
N GLU A 1025 15.28 7.24 33.86
CA GLU A 1025 15.18 6.46 32.62
C GLU A 1025 16.59 6.01 32.20
N LEU A 1026 16.73 4.76 31.73
CA LEU A 1026 18.01 4.25 31.23
C LEU A 1026 18.37 4.85 29.88
N GLY A 1027 19.66 5.15 29.70
CA GLY A 1027 20.26 5.48 28.41
C GLY A 1027 20.83 4.25 27.71
N MET A 1028 21.49 4.45 26.58
CA MET A 1028 22.16 3.40 25.83
C MET A 1028 23.38 3.92 25.09
N VAL A 1029 24.44 3.12 25.10
CA VAL A 1029 25.66 3.38 24.35
C VAL A 1029 26.01 2.19 23.46
N LEU A 1030 26.69 2.49 22.36
CA LEU A 1030 27.26 1.52 21.44
C LEU A 1030 28.79 1.56 21.55
N TYR A 1031 29.39 0.42 21.89
CA TYR A 1031 30.84 0.25 21.91
C TYR A 1031 31.32 -0.34 20.58
N TYR A 1032 32.28 0.35 19.95
CA TYR A 1032 33.02 -0.18 18.79
C TYR A 1032 34.32 -0.84 19.27
N SER A 1033 34.65 -2.04 18.80
CA SER A 1033 36.03 -2.53 18.92
C SER A 1033 36.89 -2.00 17.78
N LYS A 1034 38.05 -1.44 18.12
CA LYS A 1034 39.14 -1.25 17.18
C LYS A 1034 40.24 -2.22 17.56
N GLY A 1035 40.76 -2.96 16.57
CA GLY A 1035 41.97 -3.74 16.72
C GLY A 1035 43.07 -2.89 17.37
N ALA A 1036 43.88 -3.55 18.18
CA ALA A 1036 44.90 -2.97 19.06
C ALA A 1036 45.50 -1.65 18.52
N GLU A 1037 45.06 -0.50 19.06
CA GLU A 1037 45.89 0.72 19.30
C GLU A 1037 45.14 2.04 19.57
N ASN A 1038 43.80 2.16 19.54
CA ASN A 1038 43.15 3.44 19.91
C ASN A 1038 41.81 3.29 20.67
N ASN A 1039 41.76 3.82 21.90
CA ASN A 1039 40.55 3.91 22.74
C ASN A 1039 39.58 4.97 22.16
N ALA A 1040 38.67 4.58 21.28
CA ALA A 1040 37.55 5.44 20.89
C ALA A 1040 36.47 5.44 21.99
N SER A 1041 35.90 6.62 22.28
CA SER A 1041 34.79 6.77 23.22
C SER A 1041 33.52 6.08 22.68
N PRO A 1042 32.70 5.45 23.55
CA PRO A 1042 31.42 4.87 23.13
C PRO A 1042 30.51 5.93 22.50
N SER A 1043 29.74 5.54 21.48
CA SER A 1043 28.73 6.41 20.88
C SER A 1043 27.45 6.35 21.69
N VAL A 1044 26.92 7.50 22.10
CA VAL A 1044 25.66 7.58 22.83
C VAL A 1044 24.52 7.40 21.84
N VAL A 1045 23.72 6.37 22.03
CA VAL A 1045 22.54 6.05 21.20
C VAL A 1045 21.31 6.74 21.77
N CYS A 1046 21.15 6.71 23.10
CA CYS A 1046 20.18 7.53 23.81
C CYS A 1046 20.72 7.94 25.18
N GLN A 1047 20.39 9.16 25.59
CA GLN A 1047 20.84 9.70 26.87
C GLN A 1047 19.99 9.12 28.00
N ALA A 1048 20.58 8.95 29.18
CA ALA A 1048 19.85 8.57 30.38
C ALA A 1048 19.15 9.81 30.96
N THR A 1049 17.90 9.68 31.40
CA THR A 1049 17.19 10.78 32.07
C THR A 1049 17.52 10.76 33.56
N VAL A 1050 18.04 11.88 34.07
CA VAL A 1050 18.44 12.04 35.47
C VAL A 1050 17.70 13.20 36.13
N VAL A 1051 17.32 13.01 37.40
CA VAL A 1051 16.87 14.11 38.25
C VAL A 1051 18.09 14.85 38.76
N THR A 1052 18.04 16.18 38.77
CA THR A 1052 19.11 17.06 39.26
C THR A 1052 18.58 17.95 40.39
N PRO A 1053 19.44 18.70 41.12
CA PRO A 1053 18.99 19.60 42.18
C PRO A 1053 17.98 20.67 41.75
N ALA A 1054 17.83 20.90 40.45
CA ALA A 1054 16.85 21.79 39.83
C ALA A 1054 15.40 21.44 40.22
N ILE A 1055 15.11 20.18 40.54
CA ILE A 1055 13.77 19.74 40.96
C ILE A 1055 13.23 20.45 42.21
N TYR A 1056 14.10 21.09 43.00
CA TYR A 1056 13.73 21.82 44.21
C TYR A 1056 13.45 23.32 43.98
N GLY A 1057 13.60 23.83 42.76
CA GLY A 1057 13.44 25.25 42.41
C GLY A 1057 14.76 26.02 42.28
#